data_AF-A0A8H7H2D3-F1
#
_entry.id   AF-A0A8H7H2D3-F1
#
_cell.length_a   1.000
_cell.length_b   1.000
_cell.length_c   1.000
_cell.angle_alpha   90.00
_cell.angle_beta   90.00
_cell.angle_gamma   90.00
#
_symmetry.space_group_name_H-M   'P 1'
#
loop_
_entity.id
_entity.type
_entity.pdbx_description
1 polymer ?
#
loop_
_entity_poly.entity_id
_entity_poly.type
_entity_poly.pdbx_seq_one_letter_code
_entity_poly.pdbx_strand_id
1 'polypeptide(L)'
;MSVPLRGFGVSLIVFYLTGSKVTKVGKQIKGKLEEGHEVNGYRSGWQVLSNSFTALVASCLWGALFAPESIHAYLIGPFVYSWSRIDLNMEKFCPIDPYVGGGWSRALVLVVLAHFACCLGDTMASELGILSKTAPRLITTFSVVPPGTNGAMSRTGTLASLVGGVIMGVAMIISLLIESPACRGKIGTLIYTLVLTGALSGVGGSALDSLLGATIQRTEFSGVSNSIITDETKSRSRQAGEVKVISGRDVLTNNQMLLFLCAAITLQLGVSFAWPVLFKSTTKVENDSSDFVPGQSYSRGLALVTRWTEESNILLRRSTTNNLVDPNGNDIPDSDITNKDVRDILDDKYGMARVTKPQQPPNLPTSPATMSGAKDDFYLRYYTGHSGRHGHEFLEFEYSNGRLRYANNSNYRNDSLIRKEMWVGPLLVKELKRIVESSEIIKEDDANWPKKNIVGKQELEIKLGNDHISFETAKIGSLVDVQESEDPEGLRVFYYLVQDLRHLAWRLAHARHVLVTILDVNATMSTTEFQLSHKAYTKLIVHAAKYPHAPVNGVLLGKAGGDPIVIIDAIPLLHQWTSLSPMMEIGLDLARSHAESTGMKLLGYYQATQRLDDEGLSAVGQKITANLREGFKDAFALVIDSASIASTAAPPLIPYTSSNLTRTSFSPTFTLAESDSVERALTFVRKDSAFNTFGDFDDHLEDVSVDWLRGGIWGDEFKG
;
A
#
# COMPACT_ATOMS: atom_id res chain seq x y z
N MET A 1 -13.25 11.62 5.49
CA MET A 1 -12.76 13.00 5.34
C MET A 1 -13.35 13.61 4.07
N SER A 2 -14.58 14.12 4.13
CA SER A 2 -15.19 14.83 2.98
C SER A 2 -15.22 16.32 3.27
N VAL A 3 -14.90 17.12 2.26
CA VAL A 3 -15.21 18.56 2.28
C VAL A 3 -16.74 18.69 2.27
N PRO A 4 -17.33 19.60 3.06
CA PRO A 4 -18.78 19.68 3.19
C PRO A 4 -19.50 20.02 1.89
N LEU A 5 -18.83 20.71 0.94
CA LEU A 5 -19.34 20.89 -0.41
C LEU A 5 -19.33 19.58 -1.21
N ARG A 6 -20.49 18.96 -1.33
CA ARG A 6 -20.69 17.66 -2.00
C ARG A 6 -20.39 17.73 -3.49
N GLY A 7 -20.50 18.90 -4.12
CA GLY A 7 -20.16 19.14 -5.53
C GLY A 7 -18.78 18.63 -5.96
N PHE A 8 -17.78 18.70 -5.07
CA PHE A 8 -16.45 18.16 -5.36
C PHE A 8 -16.43 16.64 -5.46
N GLY A 9 -17.09 15.95 -4.52
CA GLY A 9 -17.21 14.49 -4.53
C GLY A 9 -18.05 13.98 -5.70
N VAL A 10 -19.17 14.64 -6.00
CA VAL A 10 -20.01 14.31 -7.17
C VAL A 10 -19.21 14.45 -8.47
N SER A 11 -18.40 15.50 -8.61
CA SER A 11 -17.55 15.70 -9.78
C SER A 11 -16.53 14.57 -9.96
N LEU A 12 -15.89 14.13 -8.87
CA LEU A 12 -14.96 12.99 -8.92
C LEU A 12 -15.65 11.69 -9.37
N ILE A 13 -16.85 11.42 -8.84
CA ILE A 13 -17.63 10.22 -9.20
C ILE A 13 -18.04 10.27 -10.67
N VAL A 14 -18.55 11.40 -11.15
CA VAL A 14 -18.94 11.59 -12.55
C VAL A 14 -17.75 11.42 -13.49
N PHE A 15 -16.60 12.00 -13.14
CA PHE A 15 -15.34 11.81 -13.88
C PHE A 15 -14.97 10.31 -13.96
N TYR A 16 -14.95 9.62 -12.82
CA TYR A 16 -14.56 8.22 -12.75
C TYR A 16 -15.49 7.32 -13.57
N LEU A 17 -16.81 7.45 -13.38
CA LEU A 17 -17.79 6.61 -14.06
C LEU A 17 -17.82 6.88 -15.57
N THR A 18 -17.76 8.16 -15.98
CA THR A 18 -17.81 8.53 -17.40
C THR A 18 -16.52 8.11 -18.09
N GLY A 19 -15.35 8.42 -17.50
CA GLY A 19 -14.05 8.01 -18.03
C GLY A 19 -13.94 6.48 -18.18
N SER A 20 -14.36 5.73 -17.16
CA SER A 20 -14.32 4.25 -17.18
C SER A 20 -15.25 3.61 -18.20
N LYS A 21 -16.34 4.28 -18.59
CA LYS A 21 -17.22 3.81 -19.67
C LYS A 21 -16.59 4.06 -21.03
N VAL A 22 -15.99 5.23 -21.22
CA VAL A 22 -15.41 5.64 -22.50
C VAL A 22 -14.18 4.81 -22.87
N THR A 23 -13.35 4.44 -21.90
CA THR A 23 -12.18 3.56 -22.13
C THR A 23 -12.57 2.17 -22.66
N LYS A 24 -13.79 1.70 -22.37
CA LYS A 24 -14.29 0.40 -22.87
C LYS A 24 -14.79 0.46 -24.32
N VAL A 25 -15.06 1.65 -24.85
CA VAL A 25 -15.61 1.82 -26.21
C VAL A 25 -14.54 1.51 -27.25
N GLY A 26 -14.82 0.63 -28.20
CA GLY A 26 -13.94 0.35 -29.35
C GLY A 26 -12.64 -0.38 -29.02
N LYS A 27 -12.56 -1.06 -27.87
CA LYS A 27 -11.35 -1.76 -27.37
C LYS A 27 -10.69 -2.70 -28.38
N GLN A 28 -11.49 -3.44 -29.16
CA GLN A 28 -10.99 -4.34 -30.21
C GLN A 28 -10.34 -3.62 -31.41
N ILE A 29 -10.80 -2.39 -31.72
CA ILE A 29 -10.25 -1.58 -32.81
C ILE A 29 -8.95 -0.92 -32.35
N LYS A 30 -8.92 -0.43 -31.10
CA LYS A 30 -7.73 0.19 -30.48
C LYS A 30 -6.56 -0.78 -30.39
N GLY A 31 -6.81 -2.02 -29.96
CA GLY A 31 -5.77 -3.05 -29.90
C GLY A 31 -5.17 -3.46 -31.26
N LYS A 32 -5.77 -3.04 -32.38
CA LYS A 32 -5.19 -3.23 -33.73
C LYS A 32 -4.36 -2.02 -34.20
N LEU A 33 -4.51 -0.86 -33.56
CA LEU A 33 -3.85 0.39 -33.94
C LEU A 33 -2.58 0.65 -33.11
N GLU A 34 -2.45 0.01 -31.95
CA GLU A 34 -1.32 0.14 -31.02
C GLU A 34 -0.70 -1.24 -30.73
N GLU A 35 0.62 -1.39 -30.92
CA GLU A 35 1.33 -2.59 -30.48
C GLU A 35 1.58 -2.56 -28.96
N GLY A 36 1.30 -3.66 -28.27
CA GLY A 36 1.54 -3.79 -26.82
C GLY A 36 0.38 -3.35 -25.92
N HIS A 37 -0.82 -3.14 -26.45
CA HIS A 37 -1.98 -2.72 -25.66
C HIS A 37 -2.32 -3.74 -24.55
N GLU A 38 -2.04 -3.42 -23.28
CA GLU A 38 -2.39 -4.27 -22.14
C GLU A 38 -3.91 -4.49 -22.07
N VAL A 39 -4.32 -5.77 -22.01
CA VAL A 39 -5.73 -6.17 -22.02
C VAL A 39 -6.48 -5.69 -20.78
N ASN A 40 -5.78 -5.36 -19.69
CA ASN A 40 -6.35 -4.89 -18.44
C ASN A 40 -5.60 -3.63 -17.99
N GLY A 41 -6.04 -2.44 -18.42
CA GLY A 41 -5.43 -1.15 -18.07
C GLY A 41 -5.47 -0.84 -16.57
N TYR A 42 -4.58 -1.47 -15.79
CA TYR A 42 -4.39 -1.21 -14.38
C TYR A 42 -3.69 0.14 -14.23
N ARG A 43 -4.44 1.15 -13.75
CA ARG A 43 -3.87 2.45 -13.41
C ARG A 43 -3.08 2.34 -12.12
N SER A 44 -1.82 2.78 -12.13
CA SER A 44 -1.01 2.81 -10.91
C SER A 44 -1.58 3.82 -9.90
N GLY A 45 -1.38 3.57 -8.60
CA GLY A 45 -1.81 4.52 -7.55
C GLY A 45 -1.21 5.92 -7.73
N TRP A 46 -0.01 6.02 -8.31
CA TRP A 46 0.62 7.28 -8.68
C TRP A 46 -0.13 8.02 -9.79
N GLN A 47 -0.63 7.31 -10.81
CA GLN A 47 -1.43 7.90 -11.87
C GLN A 47 -2.75 8.46 -11.34
N VAL A 48 -3.39 7.77 -10.39
CA VAL A 48 -4.62 8.24 -9.74
C VAL A 48 -4.36 9.50 -8.90
N LEU A 49 -3.26 9.51 -8.13
CA LEU A 49 -2.86 10.66 -7.32
C LEU A 49 -2.54 11.87 -8.19
N SER A 50 -1.70 11.71 -9.23
CA SER A 50 -1.37 12.80 -10.16
C SER A 50 -2.61 13.39 -10.84
N ASN A 51 -3.57 12.55 -11.21
CA ASN A 51 -4.81 12.97 -11.87
C ASN A 51 -5.83 13.61 -10.94
N SER A 52 -5.60 13.61 -9.61
CA SER A 52 -6.54 14.14 -8.61
C SER A 52 -5.91 15.17 -7.67
N PHE A 53 -4.59 15.33 -7.68
CA PHE A 53 -3.84 16.13 -6.70
C PHE A 53 -4.27 17.60 -6.67
N THR A 54 -4.36 18.26 -7.82
CA THR A 54 -4.74 19.67 -7.91
C THR A 54 -6.16 19.92 -7.40
N ALA A 55 -7.11 19.05 -7.78
CA ALA A 55 -8.48 19.11 -7.27
C ALA A 55 -8.56 18.82 -5.77
N LEU A 56 -7.73 17.90 -5.25
CA LEU A 56 -7.64 17.59 -3.83
C LEU A 56 -7.16 18.82 -3.04
N VAL A 57 -6.07 19.46 -3.46
CA VAL A 57 -5.54 20.66 -2.82
C VAL A 57 -6.57 21.79 -2.82
N ALA A 58 -7.20 22.07 -3.98
CA ALA A 58 -8.21 23.12 -4.08
C ALA A 58 -9.45 22.84 -3.20
N SER A 59 -9.89 21.57 -3.12
CA SER A 59 -11.02 21.17 -2.27
C SER A 59 -10.69 21.30 -0.78
N CYS A 60 -9.49 20.88 -0.37
CA CYS A 60 -9.03 21.02 1.01
C CYS A 60 -8.88 22.49 1.43
N LEU A 61 -8.35 23.34 0.53
CA LEU A 61 -8.27 24.79 0.75
C LEU A 61 -9.65 25.42 0.87
N TRP A 62 -10.60 25.02 0.03
CA TRP A 62 -11.98 25.50 0.13
C TRP A 62 -12.61 25.11 1.48
N GLY A 63 -12.42 23.85 1.91
CA GLY A 63 -12.87 23.37 3.22
C GLY A 63 -12.23 24.14 4.38
N ALA A 64 -10.94 24.45 4.30
CA ALA A 64 -10.24 25.20 5.33
C ALA A 64 -10.72 26.67 5.45
N LEU A 65 -11.13 27.29 4.34
CA LEU A 65 -11.50 28.70 4.28
C LEU A 65 -12.99 28.98 4.54
N PHE A 66 -13.87 28.11 4.06
CA PHE A 66 -15.32 28.35 4.01
C PHE A 66 -16.15 27.39 4.88
N ALA A 67 -15.52 26.39 5.50
CA ALA A 67 -16.18 25.44 6.37
C ALA A 67 -15.42 25.27 7.71
N PRO A 68 -15.71 26.14 8.71
CA PRO A 68 -14.95 26.19 9.96
C PRO A 68 -15.03 24.88 10.78
N GLU A 69 -16.15 24.15 10.67
CA GLU A 69 -16.37 22.86 11.34
C GLU A 69 -15.68 21.67 10.62
N SER A 70 -15.01 21.91 9.50
CA SER A 70 -14.34 20.84 8.77
C SER A 70 -12.97 20.51 9.37
N ILE A 71 -12.60 19.23 9.31
CA ILE A 71 -11.26 18.77 9.72
C ILE A 71 -10.13 19.52 8.99
N HIS A 72 -10.38 19.99 7.76
CA HIS A 72 -9.44 20.78 6.97
C HIS A 72 -9.19 22.16 7.59
N ALA A 73 -10.21 22.77 8.18
CA ALA A 73 -10.08 24.05 8.90
C ALA A 73 -9.29 23.91 10.21
N TYR A 74 -9.34 22.73 10.84
CA TYR A 74 -8.50 22.39 11.99
C TYR A 74 -7.03 22.13 11.60
N LEU A 75 -6.80 21.34 10.55
CA LEU A 75 -5.46 20.91 10.14
C LEU A 75 -4.67 21.99 9.37
N ILE A 76 -5.31 22.63 8.39
CA ILE A 76 -4.66 23.55 7.44
C ILE A 76 -4.88 25.00 7.85
N GLY A 77 -6.01 25.29 8.50
CA GLY A 77 -6.41 26.65 8.83
C GLY A 77 -5.47 27.45 9.75
N PRO A 78 -4.60 26.85 10.60
CA PRO A 78 -3.54 27.60 11.32
C PRO A 78 -2.37 28.04 10.43
N PHE A 79 -2.13 27.34 9.32
CA PHE A 79 -1.03 27.61 8.38
C PHE A 79 -1.39 28.62 7.28
N VAL A 80 -2.69 28.84 7.06
CA VAL A 80 -3.19 29.86 6.14
C VAL A 80 -3.33 31.19 6.90
N TYR A 81 -2.19 31.85 7.11
CA TYR A 81 -2.15 33.18 7.73
C TYR A 81 -2.72 34.23 6.76
N SER A 82 -3.61 35.10 7.27
CA SER A 82 -4.06 36.36 6.65
C SER A 82 -5.34 36.39 5.78
N TRP A 83 -6.30 35.47 5.89
CA TRP A 83 -7.68 35.78 5.42
C TRP A 83 -8.74 35.46 6.47
N SER A 84 -9.58 36.45 6.75
CA SER A 84 -10.77 36.35 7.59
C SER A 84 -11.59 35.13 7.17
N ARG A 85 -11.56 34.05 7.98
CA ARG A 85 -12.40 32.87 7.77
C ARG A 85 -13.86 33.33 7.68
N ILE A 86 -14.51 32.99 6.57
CA ILE A 86 -15.92 33.32 6.37
C ILE A 86 -16.68 32.03 6.48
N ASP A 87 -17.56 31.94 7.47
CA ASP A 87 -18.51 30.84 7.54
C ASP A 87 -19.52 30.98 6.39
N LEU A 88 -19.42 30.09 5.41
CA LEU A 88 -20.26 30.15 4.22
C LEU A 88 -21.62 29.55 4.51
N ASN A 89 -22.61 30.40 4.81
CA ASN A 89 -23.99 29.98 4.88
C ASN A 89 -24.55 29.71 3.46
N MET A 90 -24.65 28.42 3.10
CA MET A 90 -25.12 27.95 1.80
C MET A 90 -26.61 28.23 1.53
N GLU A 91 -27.40 28.61 2.55
CA GLU A 91 -28.79 29.06 2.37
C GLU A 91 -28.84 30.50 1.85
N LYS A 92 -27.86 31.33 2.20
CA LYS A 92 -27.83 32.76 1.87
C LYS A 92 -26.95 33.07 0.65
N PHE A 93 -25.85 32.34 0.47
CA PHE A 93 -24.87 32.62 -0.58
C PHE A 93 -24.58 31.38 -1.42
N CYS A 94 -24.48 31.58 -2.74
CA CYS A 94 -24.07 30.51 -3.65
C CYS A 94 -22.53 30.45 -3.69
N PRO A 95 -21.89 29.25 -3.66
CA PRO A 95 -20.43 29.15 -3.65
C PRO A 95 -19.72 29.82 -4.84
N ILE A 96 -20.43 30.01 -5.96
CA ILE A 96 -19.89 30.70 -7.16
C ILE A 96 -20.10 32.21 -7.14
N ASP A 97 -20.62 32.79 -6.05
CA ASP A 97 -20.84 34.24 -5.96
C ASP A 97 -19.50 35.00 -5.92
N PRO A 98 -19.38 36.10 -6.70
CA PRO A 98 -18.11 36.80 -6.88
C PRO A 98 -17.62 37.55 -5.64
N TYR A 99 -18.49 37.79 -4.66
CA TYR A 99 -18.17 38.57 -3.46
C TYR A 99 -17.81 37.70 -2.25
N VAL A 100 -18.09 36.39 -2.31
CA VAL A 100 -17.84 35.47 -1.19
C VAL A 100 -16.33 35.29 -1.01
N GLY A 101 -15.81 35.72 0.14
CA GLY A 101 -14.38 35.65 0.46
C GLY A 101 -13.52 36.33 -0.59
N GLY A 102 -13.91 37.51 -1.09
CA GLY A 102 -13.15 38.20 -2.14
C GLY A 102 -13.08 37.44 -3.48
N GLY A 103 -14.01 36.51 -3.73
CA GLY A 103 -14.04 35.69 -4.94
C GLY A 103 -13.27 34.37 -4.85
N TRP A 104 -12.61 34.10 -3.71
CA TRP A 104 -11.83 32.87 -3.51
C TRP A 104 -12.68 31.60 -3.55
N SER A 105 -13.92 31.65 -3.04
CA SER A 105 -14.83 30.49 -3.11
C SER A 105 -15.11 30.10 -4.56
N ARG A 106 -15.51 31.07 -5.38
CA ARG A 106 -15.74 30.90 -6.81
C ARG A 106 -14.48 30.37 -7.51
N ALA A 107 -13.32 30.96 -7.24
CA ALA A 107 -12.06 30.56 -7.88
C ALA A 107 -11.73 29.08 -7.61
N LEU A 108 -11.81 28.64 -6.35
CA LEU A 108 -11.52 27.26 -5.98
C LEU A 108 -12.53 26.27 -6.58
N VAL A 109 -13.82 26.62 -6.63
CA VAL A 109 -14.84 25.80 -7.30
C VAL A 109 -14.56 25.66 -8.79
N LEU A 110 -14.18 26.75 -9.46
CA LEU A 110 -13.82 26.73 -10.88
C LEU A 110 -12.52 25.96 -11.15
N VAL A 111 -11.54 26.01 -10.25
CA VAL A 111 -10.31 25.22 -10.34
C VAL A 111 -10.62 23.72 -10.30
N VAL A 112 -11.44 23.28 -9.34
CA VAL A 112 -11.84 21.85 -9.25
C VAL A 112 -12.61 21.42 -10.50
N LEU A 113 -13.55 22.23 -10.97
CA LEU A 113 -14.30 21.96 -12.20
C LEU A 113 -13.36 21.89 -13.41
N ALA A 114 -12.48 22.87 -13.59
CA ALA A 114 -11.56 22.95 -14.71
C ALA A 114 -10.60 21.75 -14.74
N HIS A 115 -10.10 21.34 -13.58
CA HIS A 115 -9.23 20.17 -13.45
C HIS A 115 -9.92 18.89 -13.92
N PHE A 116 -11.09 18.57 -13.38
CA PHE A 116 -11.80 17.35 -13.80
C PHE A 116 -12.33 17.44 -15.23
N ALA A 117 -12.72 18.63 -15.71
CA ALA A 117 -13.11 18.84 -17.10
C ALA A 117 -11.93 18.62 -18.07
N CYS A 118 -10.72 19.09 -17.71
CA CYS A 118 -9.49 18.84 -18.44
C CYS A 118 -9.19 17.33 -18.51
N CYS A 119 -9.16 16.64 -17.36
CA CYS A 119 -8.88 15.21 -17.30
C CYS A 119 -9.93 14.37 -18.05
N LEU A 120 -11.22 14.67 -17.89
CA LEU A 120 -12.28 13.96 -18.60
C LEU A 120 -12.25 14.25 -20.10
N GLY A 121 -12.05 15.52 -20.46
CA GLY A 121 -11.98 15.96 -21.84
C GLY A 121 -10.84 15.29 -22.59
N ASP A 122 -9.67 15.22 -21.97
CA ASP A 122 -8.50 14.51 -22.49
C ASP A 122 -8.74 13.00 -22.65
N THR A 123 -9.30 12.35 -21.62
CA THR A 123 -9.67 10.92 -21.69
C THR A 123 -10.67 10.67 -22.82
N MET A 124 -11.68 11.53 -22.98
CA MET A 124 -12.67 11.35 -24.05
C MET A 124 -12.08 11.65 -25.44
N ALA A 125 -11.19 12.63 -25.55
CA ALA A 125 -10.52 12.97 -26.80
C ALA A 125 -9.59 11.85 -27.28
N SER A 126 -8.77 11.28 -26.41
CA SER A 126 -7.87 10.17 -26.75
C SER A 126 -8.66 8.91 -27.10
N GLU A 127 -9.61 8.52 -26.25
CA GLU A 127 -10.34 7.26 -26.38
C GLU A 127 -11.37 7.25 -27.52
N LEU A 128 -12.05 8.36 -27.80
CA LEU A 128 -13.01 8.45 -28.92
C LEU A 128 -12.38 9.05 -30.18
N GLY A 129 -11.33 9.85 -30.04
CA GLY A 129 -10.67 10.50 -31.16
C GLY A 129 -9.88 9.54 -32.04
N ILE A 130 -9.33 8.46 -31.48
CA ILE A 130 -8.67 7.38 -32.25
C ILE A 130 -9.64 6.64 -33.17
N LEU A 131 -10.94 6.62 -32.83
CA LEU A 131 -12.01 6.00 -33.61
C LEU A 131 -12.56 6.92 -34.72
N SER A 132 -11.95 8.09 -34.95
CA SER A 132 -12.43 9.04 -35.94
C SER A 132 -12.27 8.50 -37.38
N LYS A 133 -13.31 8.69 -38.19
CA LYS A 133 -13.28 8.35 -39.63
C LYS A 133 -12.38 9.29 -40.45
N THR A 134 -12.12 10.49 -39.94
CA THR A 134 -11.23 11.47 -40.56
C THR A 134 -9.84 11.36 -39.97
N ALA A 135 -8.81 11.34 -40.83
CA ALA A 135 -7.42 11.27 -40.39
C ALA A 135 -7.08 12.45 -39.45
N PRO A 136 -6.43 12.18 -38.30
CA PRO A 136 -6.07 13.23 -37.35
C PRO A 136 -4.94 14.10 -37.89
N ARG A 137 -4.80 15.30 -37.30
CA ARG A 137 -3.75 16.27 -37.66
C ARG A 137 -2.88 16.58 -36.45
N LEU A 138 -1.57 16.64 -36.64
CA LEU A 138 -0.64 17.01 -35.58
C LEU A 138 -0.84 18.50 -35.20
N ILE A 139 -0.95 18.81 -33.91
CA ILE A 139 -1.26 20.18 -33.46
C ILE A 139 -0.17 21.21 -33.80
N THR A 140 1.09 20.79 -33.91
CA THR A 140 2.23 21.69 -34.20
C THR A 140 2.38 22.01 -35.68
N THR A 141 2.27 21.00 -36.55
CA THR A 141 2.53 21.15 -38.00
C THR A 141 1.26 21.14 -38.85
N PHE A 142 0.09 20.88 -38.25
CA PHE A 142 -1.20 20.66 -38.93
C PHE A 142 -1.18 19.59 -40.04
N SER A 143 -0.12 18.77 -40.07
CA SER A 143 0.06 17.71 -41.05
C SER A 143 -0.79 16.50 -40.69
N VAL A 144 -1.27 15.77 -41.71
CA VAL A 144 -2.08 14.56 -41.52
C VAL A 144 -1.17 13.44 -41.02
N VAL A 145 -1.57 12.78 -39.92
CA VAL A 145 -0.80 11.71 -39.28
C VAL A 145 -1.68 10.48 -39.02
N PRO A 146 -1.09 9.28 -38.85
CA PRO A 146 -1.85 8.08 -38.51
C PRO A 146 -2.60 8.20 -37.16
N PRO A 147 -3.77 7.55 -37.03
CA PRO A 147 -4.50 7.45 -35.75
C PRO A 147 -3.64 6.87 -34.63
N GLY A 148 -3.70 7.48 -33.43
CA GLY A 148 -2.91 7.12 -32.25
C GLY A 148 -1.57 7.88 -32.11
N THR A 149 -1.25 8.81 -33.02
CA THR A 149 0.00 9.58 -32.95
C THR A 149 -0.06 10.56 -31.77
N ASN A 150 0.97 10.59 -30.91
CA ASN A 150 0.99 11.52 -29.77
C ASN A 150 0.95 12.96 -30.29
N GLY A 151 0.02 13.74 -29.74
CA GLY A 151 -0.21 15.12 -30.15
C GLY A 151 -1.03 15.33 -31.42
N ALA A 152 -1.64 14.26 -31.95
CA ALA A 152 -2.59 14.35 -33.04
C ALA A 152 -4.02 14.62 -32.55
N MET A 153 -4.68 15.63 -33.12
CA MET A 153 -6.06 15.96 -32.83
C MET A 153 -6.98 15.54 -33.99
N SER A 154 -8.09 14.89 -33.65
CA SER A 154 -9.17 14.56 -34.59
C SER A 154 -10.42 15.39 -34.30
N ARG A 155 -11.26 15.62 -35.31
CA ARG A 155 -12.55 16.35 -35.14
C ARG A 155 -13.44 15.67 -34.10
N THR A 156 -13.48 14.34 -34.13
CA THR A 156 -14.23 13.52 -33.16
C THR A 156 -13.65 13.67 -31.76
N GLY A 157 -12.32 13.67 -31.62
CA GLY A 157 -11.65 13.86 -30.34
C GLY A 157 -11.92 15.24 -29.74
N THR A 158 -11.84 16.31 -30.54
CA THR A 158 -12.13 17.68 -30.08
C THR A 158 -13.60 17.87 -29.70
N LEU A 159 -14.53 17.26 -30.43
CA LEU A 159 -15.94 17.26 -30.04
C LEU A 159 -16.16 16.45 -28.75
N ALA A 160 -15.47 15.32 -28.61
CA ALA A 160 -15.53 14.49 -27.41
C ALA A 160 -14.98 15.21 -26.17
N SER A 161 -13.90 16.00 -26.30
CA SER A 161 -13.39 16.80 -25.17
C SER A 161 -14.33 17.94 -24.79
N LEU A 162 -14.99 18.58 -25.77
CA LEU A 162 -16.04 19.56 -25.51
C LEU A 162 -17.20 18.93 -24.71
N VAL A 163 -17.69 17.77 -25.15
CA VAL A 163 -18.77 17.04 -24.47
C VAL A 163 -18.37 16.63 -23.05
N GLY A 164 -17.14 16.12 -22.86
CA GLY A 164 -16.61 15.80 -21.53
C GLY A 164 -16.60 17.00 -20.60
N GLY A 165 -16.15 18.17 -21.09
CA GLY A 165 -16.17 19.41 -20.33
C GLY A 165 -17.58 19.88 -19.96
N VAL A 166 -18.54 19.79 -20.89
CA VAL A 166 -19.95 20.12 -20.64
C VAL A 166 -20.57 19.19 -19.61
N ILE A 167 -20.29 17.87 -19.66
CA ILE A 167 -20.76 16.90 -18.67
C ILE A 167 -20.32 17.31 -17.26
N MET A 168 -19.05 17.69 -17.09
CA MET A 168 -18.55 18.15 -15.79
C MET A 168 -19.22 19.44 -15.32
N GLY A 169 -19.43 20.40 -16.23
CA GLY A 169 -20.14 21.65 -15.92
C GLY A 169 -21.59 21.40 -15.47
N VAL A 170 -22.32 20.55 -16.18
CA VAL A 170 -23.70 20.17 -15.85
C VAL A 170 -23.78 19.41 -14.53
N ALA A 171 -22.85 18.48 -14.27
CA ALA A 171 -22.79 17.75 -13.01
C ALA A 171 -22.59 18.70 -11.81
N MET A 172 -21.70 19.68 -11.95
CA MET A 172 -21.47 20.70 -10.91
C MET A 172 -22.72 21.58 -10.71
N ILE A 173 -23.41 21.98 -11.78
CA ILE A 173 -24.67 22.74 -11.70
C ILE A 173 -25.72 21.96 -10.91
N ILE A 174 -25.96 20.70 -11.27
CA ILE A 174 -26.95 19.85 -10.61
C ILE A 174 -26.62 19.73 -9.12
N SER A 175 -25.35 19.48 -8.78
CA SER A 175 -24.94 19.38 -7.37
C SER A 175 -25.19 20.67 -6.60
N LEU A 176 -24.82 21.83 -7.15
CA LEU A 176 -25.00 23.12 -6.48
C LEU A 176 -26.47 23.52 -6.33
N LEU A 177 -27.33 23.17 -7.29
CA LEU A 177 -28.78 23.43 -7.21
C LEU A 177 -29.48 22.60 -6.13
N ILE A 178 -28.98 21.37 -5.90
CA ILE A 178 -29.47 20.48 -4.83
C ILE A 178 -28.99 21.00 -3.47
N GLU A 179 -27.72 21.41 -3.40
CA GLU A 179 -27.03 21.69 -2.14
C GLU A 179 -27.28 23.10 -1.60
N SER A 180 -27.45 24.11 -2.45
CA SER A 180 -27.66 25.50 -2.04
C SER A 180 -28.96 26.07 -2.62
N PRO A 181 -29.94 26.41 -1.77
CA PRO A 181 -31.14 27.15 -2.18
C PRO A 181 -30.80 28.49 -2.86
N ALA A 182 -29.77 29.18 -2.40
CA ALA A 182 -29.30 30.46 -2.97
C ALA A 182 -28.86 30.33 -4.44
N CYS A 183 -28.35 29.17 -4.86
CA CYS A 183 -27.96 28.94 -6.25
C CYS A 183 -29.17 28.80 -7.21
N ARG A 184 -30.37 28.46 -6.71
CA ARG A 184 -31.59 28.29 -7.53
C ARG A 184 -32.04 29.61 -8.18
N GLY A 185 -31.83 30.74 -7.49
CA GLY A 185 -32.15 32.07 -8.00
C GLY A 185 -31.17 32.61 -9.06
N LYS A 186 -30.05 31.91 -9.31
CA LYS A 186 -28.95 32.39 -10.18
C LYS A 186 -28.63 31.43 -11.33
N ILE A 187 -29.62 30.66 -11.78
CA ILE A 187 -29.41 29.55 -12.73
C ILE A 187 -28.73 29.98 -14.05
N GLY A 188 -29.03 31.18 -14.56
CA GLY A 188 -28.40 31.72 -15.77
C GLY A 188 -26.88 31.92 -15.60
N THR A 189 -26.47 32.46 -14.46
CA THR A 189 -25.05 32.65 -14.12
C THR A 189 -24.34 31.30 -13.91
N LEU A 190 -25.03 30.32 -13.30
CA LEU A 190 -24.51 28.96 -13.14
C LEU A 190 -24.24 28.30 -14.50
N ILE A 191 -25.24 28.32 -15.39
CA ILE A 191 -25.13 27.72 -16.73
C ILE A 191 -23.99 28.38 -17.50
N TYR A 192 -24.02 29.71 -17.61
CA TYR A 192 -22.98 30.44 -18.35
C TYR A 192 -21.60 30.17 -17.77
N THR A 193 -21.41 30.29 -16.45
CA THR A 193 -20.08 30.18 -15.84
C THR A 193 -19.56 28.75 -15.86
N LEU A 194 -20.35 27.77 -15.45
CA LEU A 194 -19.87 26.40 -15.24
C LEU A 194 -19.83 25.58 -16.53
N VAL A 195 -20.81 25.75 -17.44
CA VAL A 195 -20.76 25.06 -18.74
C VAL A 195 -19.65 25.64 -19.61
N LEU A 196 -19.52 26.98 -19.68
CA LEU A 196 -18.46 27.60 -20.48
C LEU A 196 -17.07 27.27 -19.94
N THR A 197 -16.88 27.35 -18.61
CA THR A 197 -15.60 26.97 -18.00
C THR A 197 -15.29 25.50 -18.24
N GLY A 198 -16.25 24.60 -17.99
CA GLY A 198 -16.08 23.17 -18.25
C GLY A 198 -15.74 22.88 -19.72
N ALA A 199 -16.48 23.46 -20.66
CA ALA A 199 -16.27 23.31 -22.10
C ALA A 199 -14.87 23.80 -22.54
N LEU A 200 -14.47 25.01 -22.12
CA LEU A 200 -13.18 25.59 -22.46
C LEU A 200 -12.03 24.81 -21.82
N SER A 201 -12.17 24.38 -20.57
CA SER A 201 -11.17 23.57 -19.87
C SER A 201 -11.04 22.16 -20.45
N GLY A 202 -12.13 21.55 -20.90
CA GLY A 202 -12.09 20.24 -21.57
C GLY A 202 -11.35 20.29 -22.91
N VAL A 203 -11.71 21.24 -23.78
CA VAL A 203 -11.04 21.42 -25.07
C VAL A 203 -9.59 21.88 -24.88
N GLY A 204 -9.38 22.91 -24.06
CA GLY A 204 -8.05 23.47 -23.77
C GLY A 204 -7.11 22.45 -23.13
N GLY A 205 -7.62 21.63 -22.22
CA GLY A 205 -6.90 20.53 -21.62
C GLY A 205 -6.40 19.52 -22.65
N SER A 206 -7.30 18.99 -23.47
CA SER A 206 -6.94 18.02 -24.53
C SER A 206 -5.99 18.60 -25.58
N ALA A 207 -6.12 19.89 -25.91
CA ALA A 207 -5.25 20.56 -26.86
C ALA A 207 -3.84 20.80 -26.30
N LEU A 208 -3.75 21.13 -25.00
CA LEU A 208 -2.47 21.31 -24.32
C LEU A 208 -1.74 19.98 -24.08
N ASP A 209 -2.48 18.92 -23.72
CA ASP A 209 -1.91 17.57 -23.69
C ASP A 209 -1.40 17.17 -25.07
N SER A 210 -2.18 17.44 -26.12
CA SER A 210 -1.74 17.21 -27.50
C SER A 210 -0.49 18.03 -27.88
N LEU A 211 -0.38 19.28 -27.43
CA LEU A 211 0.80 20.12 -27.70
C LEU A 211 2.05 19.56 -27.01
N LEU A 212 1.89 19.12 -25.76
CA LEU A 212 2.94 18.47 -24.99
C LEU A 212 3.32 17.12 -25.59
N GLY A 213 2.34 16.33 -26.02
CA GLY A 213 2.55 15.08 -26.76
C GLY A 213 3.34 15.31 -28.04
N ALA A 214 2.98 16.32 -28.84
CA ALA A 214 3.68 16.62 -30.09
C ALA A 214 5.11 17.13 -29.88
N THR A 215 5.38 17.85 -28.78
CA THR A 215 6.69 18.50 -28.54
C THR A 215 7.66 17.62 -27.73
N ILE A 216 7.17 16.90 -26.73
CA ILE A 216 7.99 16.21 -25.71
C ILE A 216 7.84 14.68 -25.77
N GLN A 217 6.76 14.13 -26.32
CA GLN A 217 6.61 12.67 -26.43
C GLN A 217 7.04 12.20 -27.81
N ARG A 218 7.98 11.23 -27.87
CA ARG A 218 8.46 10.67 -29.14
C ARG A 218 7.46 9.62 -29.66
N THR A 219 6.90 9.82 -30.86
CA THR A 219 6.07 8.80 -31.54
C THR A 219 6.87 8.12 -32.65
N GLU A 220 6.94 6.80 -32.58
CA GLU A 220 7.54 5.94 -33.60
C GLU A 220 6.44 5.14 -34.33
N PHE A 221 6.53 5.07 -35.65
CA PHE A 221 5.58 4.33 -36.50
C PHE A 221 6.30 3.23 -37.27
N SER A 222 5.72 2.02 -37.23
CA SER A 222 6.21 0.87 -37.97
C SER A 222 5.58 0.82 -39.36
N GLY A 223 6.41 0.85 -40.40
CA GLY A 223 5.94 0.71 -41.78
C GLY A 223 5.41 -0.69 -42.12
N VAL A 224 5.75 -1.70 -41.31
CA VAL A 224 5.37 -3.11 -41.55
C VAL A 224 4.04 -3.48 -40.93
N SER A 225 3.82 -3.06 -39.68
CA SER A 225 2.60 -3.38 -38.93
C SER A 225 1.53 -2.30 -39.05
N ASN A 226 1.83 -1.17 -39.71
CA ASN A 226 0.93 -0.04 -39.90
C ASN A 226 0.31 0.46 -38.59
N SER A 227 1.08 0.35 -37.50
CA SER A 227 0.68 0.61 -36.13
C SER A 227 1.69 1.51 -35.44
N ILE A 228 1.27 2.11 -34.33
CA ILE A 228 2.11 2.98 -33.54
C ILE A 228 2.82 2.15 -32.46
N ILE A 229 4.12 2.38 -32.37
CA ILE A 229 5.02 1.71 -31.45
C ILE A 229 4.93 2.46 -30.11
N THR A 230 4.36 1.81 -29.11
CA THR A 230 4.27 2.33 -27.74
C THR A 230 5.61 2.18 -27.01
N ASP A 231 5.84 2.94 -25.93
CA ASP A 231 7.09 2.90 -25.15
C ASP A 231 7.47 1.50 -24.61
N GLU A 232 6.50 0.59 -24.49
CA GLU A 232 6.70 -0.79 -24.02
C GLU A 232 7.37 -1.70 -25.08
N THR A 233 7.19 -1.38 -26.36
CA THR A 233 7.78 -2.12 -27.49
C THR A 233 9.20 -1.65 -27.87
N LYS A 234 9.74 -0.64 -27.18
CA LYS A 234 11.15 -0.19 -27.31
C LYS A 234 12.20 -1.26 -26.98
N SER A 235 11.80 -2.44 -26.48
CA SER A 235 12.64 -3.55 -26.04
C SER A 235 12.99 -4.60 -27.10
N ARG A 236 12.41 -4.55 -28.32
CA ARG A 236 12.76 -5.49 -29.42
C ARG A 236 13.97 -5.00 -30.24
N SER A 237 14.84 -5.93 -30.65
CA SER A 237 15.96 -5.66 -31.56
C SER A 237 15.45 -5.17 -32.93
N ARG A 238 15.81 -3.94 -33.29
CA ARG A 238 15.32 -3.25 -34.50
C ARG A 238 16.25 -3.51 -35.68
N GLN A 239 15.72 -3.94 -36.83
CA GLN A 239 16.45 -3.83 -38.10
C GLN A 239 16.48 -2.37 -38.55
N ALA A 240 17.64 -1.92 -39.05
CA ALA A 240 17.84 -0.56 -39.51
C ALA A 240 17.06 -0.32 -40.82
N GLY A 241 16.04 0.56 -40.78
CA GLY A 241 15.29 1.01 -41.97
C GLY A 241 13.76 1.01 -41.85
N GLU A 242 13.19 0.40 -40.80
CA GLU A 242 11.76 0.05 -40.75
C GLU A 242 10.88 0.96 -39.88
N VAL A 243 11.51 1.85 -39.09
CA VAL A 243 10.84 2.71 -38.10
C VAL A 243 10.98 4.18 -38.49
N LYS A 244 9.86 4.86 -38.69
CA LYS A 244 9.83 6.31 -38.96
C LYS A 244 9.41 7.07 -37.71
N VAL A 245 10.26 7.98 -37.25
CA VAL A 245 9.92 8.92 -36.17
C VAL A 245 9.00 10.00 -36.74
N ILE A 246 7.82 10.18 -36.14
CA ILE A 246 6.81 11.13 -36.61
C ILE A 246 6.93 12.48 -35.87
N SER A 247 7.13 12.49 -34.55
CA SER A 247 7.23 13.72 -33.74
C SER A 247 7.93 13.49 -32.39
N GLY A 248 8.39 14.58 -31.75
CA GLY A 248 8.84 14.66 -30.34
C GLY A 248 10.36 14.59 -30.08
N ARG A 249 10.79 15.08 -28.91
CA ARG A 249 12.13 14.90 -28.32
C ARG A 249 12.00 14.13 -27.00
N ASP A 250 12.69 12.99 -26.84
CA ASP A 250 12.54 12.04 -25.71
C ASP A 250 13.09 12.64 -24.38
N VAL A 251 12.34 13.56 -23.75
CA VAL A 251 12.81 14.36 -22.60
C VAL A 251 12.05 14.10 -21.29
N LEU A 252 10.76 13.71 -21.31
CA LEU A 252 9.98 13.44 -20.07
C LEU A 252 8.96 12.28 -20.23
N THR A 253 8.69 11.57 -19.12
CA THR A 253 7.73 10.45 -19.04
C THR A 253 6.29 10.90 -18.74
N ASN A 254 5.32 10.07 -19.16
CA ASN A 254 3.87 10.33 -19.26
C ASN A 254 3.20 10.92 -17.99
N ASN A 255 3.68 10.56 -16.78
CA ASN A 255 3.00 10.92 -15.52
C ASN A 255 3.46 12.24 -14.87
N GLN A 256 4.60 12.79 -15.28
CA GLN A 256 5.17 14.01 -14.67
C GLN A 256 4.66 15.30 -15.34
N MET A 257 4.21 15.19 -16.59
CA MET A 257 3.75 16.33 -17.41
C MET A 257 2.32 16.75 -17.11
N LEU A 258 1.41 15.79 -16.85
CA LEU A 258 0.02 16.08 -16.52
C LEU A 258 -0.13 16.85 -15.19
N LEU A 259 0.76 16.58 -14.22
CA LEU A 259 0.80 17.30 -12.94
C LEU A 259 1.23 18.77 -13.12
N PHE A 260 2.25 19.02 -13.96
CA PHE A 260 2.73 20.38 -14.27
C PHE A 260 1.72 21.17 -15.12
N LEU A 261 1.03 20.50 -16.06
CA LEU A 261 0.08 21.14 -16.97
C LEU A 261 -1.26 21.46 -16.29
N CYS A 262 -1.82 20.53 -15.51
CA CYS A 262 -3.03 20.79 -14.73
C CYS A 262 -2.80 21.90 -13.70
N ALA A 263 -1.61 21.97 -13.09
CA ALA A 263 -1.22 23.06 -12.20
C ALA A 263 -1.08 24.40 -12.96
N ALA A 264 -0.49 24.42 -14.17
CA ALA A 264 -0.31 25.64 -14.96
C ALA A 264 -1.64 26.21 -15.50
N ILE A 265 -2.54 25.35 -16.00
CA ILE A 265 -3.86 25.78 -16.52
C ILE A 265 -4.77 26.26 -15.39
N THR A 266 -4.76 25.60 -14.23
CA THR A 266 -5.51 26.05 -13.06
C THR A 266 -4.97 27.35 -12.48
N LEU A 267 -3.65 27.58 -12.54
CA LEU A 267 -3.04 28.87 -12.20
C LEU A 267 -3.49 29.98 -13.16
N GLN A 268 -3.45 29.74 -14.48
CA GLN A 268 -3.78 30.75 -15.48
C GLN A 268 -5.26 31.18 -15.43
N LEU A 269 -6.19 30.22 -15.22
CA LEU A 269 -7.63 30.50 -15.10
C LEU A 269 -7.98 31.07 -13.71
N GLY A 270 -7.36 30.57 -12.64
CA GLY A 270 -7.52 31.13 -11.30
C GLY A 270 -7.07 32.60 -11.22
N VAL A 271 -5.94 32.93 -11.85
CA VAL A 271 -5.41 34.30 -11.91
C VAL A 271 -6.23 35.19 -12.85
N SER A 272 -6.72 34.69 -13.99
CA SER A 272 -7.50 35.50 -14.94
C SER A 272 -8.92 35.84 -14.44
N PHE A 273 -9.55 34.94 -13.65
CA PHE A 273 -10.85 35.21 -13.03
C PHE A 273 -10.75 35.93 -11.68
N ALA A 274 -9.59 35.90 -11.00
CA ALA A 274 -9.28 36.72 -9.82
C ALA A 274 -8.66 38.10 -10.18
N TRP A 275 -8.24 38.30 -11.43
CA TRP A 275 -7.61 39.53 -11.94
C TRP A 275 -8.36 40.83 -11.62
N PRO A 276 -9.72 40.89 -11.69
CA PRO A 276 -10.45 42.11 -11.35
C PRO A 276 -10.41 42.47 -9.86
N VAL A 277 -10.07 41.52 -8.97
CA VAL A 277 -10.05 41.70 -7.52
C VAL A 277 -8.66 42.12 -7.02
N LEU A 278 -7.60 41.54 -7.59
CA LEU A 278 -6.21 41.86 -7.21
C LEU A 278 -5.81 43.30 -7.57
N PHE A 279 -6.39 43.90 -8.62
CA PHE A 279 -6.11 45.28 -9.02
C PHE A 279 -7.11 46.32 -8.48
N LYS A 280 -8.22 45.91 -7.86
CA LYS A 280 -9.17 46.86 -7.25
C LYS A 280 -8.79 47.29 -5.83
N SER A 281 -7.79 46.65 -5.20
CA SER A 281 -7.35 47.04 -3.85
C SER A 281 -6.42 48.25 -3.80
N THR A 282 -6.07 48.85 -4.96
CA THR A 282 -5.19 50.03 -5.02
C THR A 282 -5.86 51.34 -5.42
N THR A 283 -7.19 51.39 -5.56
CA THR A 283 -7.91 52.67 -5.79
C THR A 283 -8.97 52.94 -4.74
N LYS A 284 -8.60 53.82 -3.80
CA LYS A 284 -9.42 54.68 -2.93
C LYS A 284 -10.72 54.08 -2.36
N VAL A 285 -10.66 53.75 -1.07
CA VAL A 285 -11.81 53.83 -0.17
C VAL A 285 -12.09 55.32 0.06
N GLU A 286 -13.13 55.82 -0.58
CA GLU A 286 -13.78 57.07 -0.17
C GLU A 286 -15.08 56.67 0.51
N ASN A 287 -15.24 57.15 1.74
CA ASN A 287 -16.35 56.88 2.64
C ASN A 287 -17.69 57.07 1.94
N ASP A 288 -18.61 56.12 2.16
CA ASP A 288 -19.95 56.56 2.53
C ASP A 288 -20.60 55.57 3.51
N SER A 289 -20.99 56.15 4.62
CA SER A 289 -21.62 55.58 5.80
C SER A 289 -23.14 55.63 5.67
N SER A 290 -23.80 54.53 6.03
CA SER A 290 -25.20 54.40 6.53
C SER A 290 -25.64 52.96 6.23
N ASP A 291 -26.12 52.11 7.12
CA ASP A 291 -26.70 52.28 8.44
C ASP A 291 -26.63 50.92 9.18
N PHE A 292 -26.84 51.00 10.50
CA PHE A 292 -27.32 49.93 11.40
C PHE A 292 -26.30 49.17 12.28
N VAL A 293 -26.08 49.77 13.46
CA VAL A 293 -25.76 49.16 14.76
C VAL A 293 -26.92 49.59 15.68
N PRO A 294 -27.56 48.74 16.53
CA PRO A 294 -26.98 48.30 17.83
C PRO A 294 -27.43 46.91 18.34
N GLY A 295 -26.79 46.26 19.30
CA GLY A 295 -25.79 46.76 20.23
C GLY A 295 -25.14 45.70 21.12
N GLN A 296 -24.07 46.19 21.75
CA GLN A 296 -23.45 45.86 23.04
C GLN A 296 -23.86 44.55 23.76
N SER A 297 -22.85 43.73 24.09
CA SER A 297 -22.33 43.74 25.47
C SER A 297 -21.01 42.96 25.67
N TYR A 298 -20.15 43.55 26.48
CA TYR A 298 -18.99 42.98 27.20
C TYR A 298 -17.69 42.65 26.44
N SER A 299 -17.09 43.74 25.97
CA SER A 299 -15.71 44.08 26.30
C SER A 299 -15.40 43.91 27.80
N ARG A 300 -14.94 42.72 28.23
CA ARG A 300 -14.20 42.54 29.51
C ARG A 300 -13.28 41.29 29.57
N GLY A 301 -12.99 40.65 28.43
CA GLY A 301 -12.02 39.54 28.36
C GLY A 301 -10.62 39.94 27.85
N LEU A 302 -10.50 41.03 27.09
CA LEU A 302 -9.28 41.36 26.34
C LEU A 302 -8.25 42.21 27.11
N ALA A 303 -8.52 42.58 28.36
CA ALA A 303 -7.58 43.28 29.24
C ALA A 303 -6.96 42.37 30.32
N LEU A 304 -7.39 41.11 30.42
CA LEU A 304 -6.82 40.11 31.33
C LEU A 304 -5.90 39.09 30.61
N VAL A 305 -6.03 38.92 29.29
CA VAL A 305 -5.18 37.99 28.51
C VAL A 305 -3.85 38.63 28.09
N THR A 306 -3.81 39.95 27.96
CA THR A 306 -2.57 40.71 27.66
C THR A 306 -1.69 40.91 28.89
N ARG A 307 -2.18 40.66 30.11
CA ARG A 307 -1.37 40.76 31.33
C ARG A 307 -0.83 39.42 31.83
N TRP A 308 -1.36 38.29 31.33
CA TRP A 308 -0.91 36.95 31.70
C TRP A 308 0.21 36.42 30.76
N THR A 309 0.34 36.99 29.56
CA THR A 309 1.35 36.62 28.55
C THR A 309 2.70 37.35 28.72
N GLU A 310 2.75 38.42 29.53
CA GLU A 310 3.99 39.14 29.84
C GLU A 310 4.69 38.61 31.10
N GLU A 311 3.97 38.08 32.10
CA GLU A 311 4.61 37.49 33.30
C GLU A 311 5.09 36.03 33.10
N SER A 312 4.54 35.29 32.13
CA SER A 312 4.97 33.92 31.83
C SER A 312 6.23 33.85 30.95
N ASN A 313 6.59 34.92 30.23
CA ASN A 313 7.83 35.01 29.46
C ASN A 313 9.04 35.50 30.28
N ILE A 314 8.83 36.04 31.48
CA ILE A 314 9.91 36.47 32.39
C ILE A 314 10.33 35.32 33.34
N LEU A 315 9.47 34.34 33.60
CA LEU A 315 9.80 33.17 34.44
C LEU A 315 10.45 32.00 33.68
N LEU A 316 10.30 31.90 32.36
CA LEU A 316 10.96 30.86 31.55
C LEU A 316 12.38 31.22 31.08
N ARG A 317 12.83 32.47 31.29
CA ARG A 317 14.23 32.91 31.07
C ARG A 317 15.11 32.85 32.33
N ARG A 318 14.65 32.19 33.41
CA ARG A 318 15.40 32.09 34.69
C ARG A 318 15.62 30.66 35.20
N SER A 319 15.38 29.63 34.39
CA SER A 319 15.47 28.21 34.82
C SER A 319 16.47 27.34 34.04
N THR A 320 17.32 27.91 33.18
CA THR A 320 18.28 27.10 32.39
C THR A 320 19.61 27.78 32.16
N THR A 321 20.18 28.38 33.20
CA THR A 321 21.63 28.63 33.28
C THR A 321 22.02 28.67 34.75
N ASN A 322 22.58 27.58 35.25
CA ASN A 322 23.51 27.61 36.38
C ASN A 322 24.64 26.60 36.10
N ASN A 323 25.77 27.20 35.74
CA ASN A 323 27.15 26.88 36.13
C ASN A 323 27.76 25.54 35.70
N LEU A 324 28.52 25.59 34.60
CA LEU A 324 29.69 24.75 34.39
C LEU A 324 30.94 25.58 34.77
N VAL A 325 31.65 25.13 35.80
CA VAL A 325 32.92 25.70 36.28
C VAL A 325 33.99 24.64 36.04
N ASP A 326 35.18 25.04 35.62
CA ASP A 326 36.35 24.15 35.50
C ASP A 326 36.88 23.73 36.90
N PRO A 327 37.66 22.63 37.03
CA PRO A 327 38.11 22.10 38.33
C PRO A 327 39.01 23.04 39.18
N ASN A 328 39.49 24.14 38.62
CA ASN A 328 40.33 25.14 39.28
C ASN A 328 39.67 26.53 39.40
N GLY A 329 38.39 26.68 39.05
CA GLY A 329 37.56 27.80 39.52
C GLY A 329 37.72 29.14 38.80
N ASN A 330 38.02 29.16 37.50
CA ASN A 330 37.99 30.39 36.68
C ASN A 330 36.89 30.35 35.61
N ASP A 331 36.23 31.49 35.37
CA ASP A 331 35.18 31.68 34.35
C ASP A 331 35.77 31.84 32.93
N ILE A 332 35.16 31.18 31.93
CA ILE A 332 35.58 31.23 30.52
C ILE A 332 34.70 32.25 29.75
N PRO A 333 35.29 33.23 29.03
CA PRO A 333 34.52 34.21 28.25
C PRO A 333 34.04 33.68 26.89
N ASP A 334 32.88 34.21 26.48
CA ASP A 334 31.92 33.63 25.52
C ASP A 334 32.23 33.95 24.03
N SER A 335 33.50 33.89 23.59
CA SER A 335 33.88 34.31 22.23
C SER A 335 34.58 33.29 21.33
N ASP A 336 34.72 32.02 21.70
CA ASP A 336 35.28 30.99 20.79
C ASP A 336 34.69 29.60 21.04
N ILE A 337 33.47 29.36 20.56
CA ILE A 337 32.90 28.00 20.46
C ILE A 337 32.52 27.76 19.00
N THR A 338 33.29 26.93 18.32
CA THR A 338 32.90 26.40 17.00
C THR A 338 32.21 25.05 17.17
N ASN A 339 31.43 24.62 16.16
CA ASN A 339 30.66 23.36 16.11
C ASN A 339 31.47 22.05 16.33
N LYS A 340 32.76 22.16 16.67
CA LYS A 340 33.67 21.06 16.97
C LYS A 340 33.69 20.74 18.47
N ASP A 341 33.52 21.72 19.36
CA ASP A 341 33.65 21.52 20.82
C ASP A 341 32.39 20.90 21.46
N VAL A 342 31.22 21.10 20.85
CA VAL A 342 29.95 20.48 21.28
C VAL A 342 29.93 18.97 20.99
N ARG A 343 30.68 18.50 19.97
CA ARG A 343 30.76 17.08 19.61
C ARG A 343 31.62 16.29 20.59
N ASP A 344 32.72 16.85 21.05
CA ASP A 344 33.65 16.15 21.95
C ASP A 344 33.07 16.00 23.38
N ILE A 345 32.16 16.90 23.79
CA ILE A 345 31.43 16.81 25.09
C ILE A 345 30.32 15.73 25.06
N LEU A 346 29.73 15.46 23.90
CA LEU A 346 28.68 14.45 23.75
C LEU A 346 29.24 13.02 23.69
N ASP A 347 30.45 12.84 23.17
CA ASP A 347 31.15 11.54 23.10
C ASP A 347 31.59 11.02 24.48
N ASP A 348 31.83 11.90 25.47
CA ASP A 348 32.32 11.51 26.80
C ASP A 348 31.20 11.18 27.81
N LYS A 349 29.98 11.68 27.59
CA LYS A 349 28.84 11.51 28.51
C LYS A 349 27.91 10.34 28.17
N TYR A 350 27.91 9.90 26.91
CA TYR A 350 27.12 8.77 26.42
C TYR A 350 28.04 7.84 25.63
N GLY A 351 28.76 6.95 26.32
CA GLY A 351 29.69 6.00 25.70
C GLY A 351 29.04 5.19 24.56
N MET A 352 29.17 5.70 23.34
CA MET A 352 28.78 5.07 22.09
C MET A 352 30.09 4.71 21.39
N ALA A 353 30.44 3.42 21.45
CA ALA A 353 31.64 2.89 20.84
C ALA A 353 31.67 3.19 19.32
N ARG A 354 32.77 3.79 18.86
CA ARG A 354 33.09 4.02 17.46
C ARG A 354 33.07 2.70 16.68
N VAL A 355 32.32 2.67 15.57
CA VAL A 355 32.43 1.63 14.55
C VAL A 355 33.77 1.79 13.84
N THR A 356 34.78 1.03 14.27
CA THR A 356 36.03 0.83 13.55
C THR A 356 35.80 -0.09 12.34
N LYS A 357 36.58 0.13 11.27
CA LYS A 357 36.65 -0.72 10.06
C LYS A 357 36.69 -2.22 10.45
N PRO A 358 36.06 -3.12 9.67
CA PRO A 358 36.11 -4.54 9.98
C PRO A 358 37.56 -5.03 9.96
N GLN A 359 38.05 -5.40 11.15
CA GLN A 359 39.25 -6.21 11.30
C GLN A 359 38.96 -7.60 10.72
N GLN A 360 39.96 -8.16 10.04
CA GLN A 360 39.98 -9.57 9.65
C GLN A 360 39.61 -10.44 10.86
N PRO A 361 38.77 -11.48 10.68
CA PRO A 361 38.47 -12.41 11.75
C PRO A 361 39.76 -13.14 12.18
N PRO A 362 39.87 -13.51 13.47
CA PRO A 362 41.05 -14.17 14.00
C PRO A 362 41.27 -15.53 13.32
N ASN A 363 42.55 -15.89 13.15
CA ASN A 363 43.00 -17.18 12.66
C ASN A 363 42.33 -18.34 13.41
N LEU A 364 41.37 -18.99 12.77
CA LEU A 364 40.94 -20.37 13.09
C LEU A 364 41.84 -21.35 12.33
N PRO A 365 42.12 -22.53 12.92
CA PRO A 365 43.31 -23.31 12.64
C PRO A 365 43.40 -23.76 11.18
N THR A 366 44.54 -23.43 10.57
CA THR A 366 45.06 -24.03 9.36
C THR A 366 45.47 -25.48 9.64
N SER A 367 44.54 -26.43 9.51
CA SER A 367 44.80 -27.78 9.00
C SER A 367 43.48 -28.56 8.89
N PRO A 368 43.20 -29.23 7.77
CA PRO A 368 41.99 -30.01 7.60
C PRO A 368 42.05 -31.24 8.50
N ALA A 369 41.17 -31.30 9.51
CA ALA A 369 40.87 -32.55 10.16
C ALA A 369 40.15 -33.45 9.14
N THR A 370 40.89 -34.45 8.68
CA THR A 370 40.52 -35.51 7.76
C THR A 370 39.25 -36.24 8.22
N MET A 371 38.08 -35.75 7.80
CA MET A 371 36.91 -36.61 7.57
C MET A 371 37.01 -37.12 6.13
N SER A 372 37.85 -38.13 5.94
CA SER A 372 37.91 -38.86 4.68
C SER A 372 36.63 -39.69 4.49
N GLY A 373 35.93 -39.44 3.38
CA GLY A 373 35.30 -40.56 2.66
C GLY A 373 33.78 -40.56 2.47
N ALA A 374 33.17 -39.45 2.06
CA ALA A 374 32.02 -39.50 1.15
C ALA A 374 31.95 -38.17 0.37
N LYS A 375 32.37 -38.17 -0.90
CA LYS A 375 31.99 -37.09 -1.81
C LYS A 375 30.48 -37.20 -1.97
N ASP A 376 29.73 -36.24 -1.43
CA ASP A 376 28.29 -36.16 -1.66
C ASP A 376 28.12 -35.76 -3.15
N ASP A 377 27.88 -36.74 -4.02
CA ASP A 377 27.83 -36.59 -5.49
C ASP A 377 26.58 -35.86 -6.00
N PHE A 378 26.02 -34.95 -5.19
CA PHE A 378 24.83 -34.19 -5.51
C PHE A 378 25.17 -32.75 -5.88
N TYR A 379 24.80 -32.34 -7.08
CA TYR A 379 24.92 -30.98 -7.60
C TYR A 379 23.58 -30.57 -8.20
N LEU A 380 23.18 -29.32 -7.96
CA LEU A 380 21.96 -28.77 -8.52
C LEU A 380 22.18 -27.30 -8.82
N ARG A 381 21.98 -26.90 -10.08
CA ARG A 381 22.02 -25.51 -10.49
C ARG A 381 20.81 -25.20 -11.35
N TYR A 382 20.17 -24.08 -11.06
CA TYR A 382 19.13 -23.54 -11.88
C TYR A 382 19.39 -22.08 -12.16
N TYR A 383 19.18 -21.70 -13.40
CA TYR A 383 19.34 -20.36 -13.88
C TYR A 383 18.13 -19.96 -14.71
N THR A 384 17.60 -18.77 -14.48
CA THR A 384 16.62 -18.14 -15.35
C THR A 384 17.00 -16.69 -15.54
N GLY A 385 17.05 -16.24 -16.78
CA GLY A 385 17.48 -14.87 -17.03
C GLY A 385 17.16 -14.39 -18.42
N HIS A 386 17.14 -13.08 -18.56
CA HIS A 386 16.97 -12.39 -19.82
C HIS A 386 17.71 -11.07 -19.80
N SER A 387 18.19 -10.65 -20.97
CA SER A 387 18.83 -9.35 -21.15
C SER A 387 17.78 -8.37 -21.62
N GLY A 388 17.31 -7.49 -20.72
CA GLY A 388 16.26 -6.50 -20.99
C GLY A 388 16.78 -5.05 -20.98
N ARG A 389 15.84 -4.09 -21.06
CA ARG A 389 16.11 -2.64 -21.01
C ARG A 389 16.82 -2.20 -19.72
N HIS A 390 16.59 -2.92 -18.63
CA HIS A 390 17.20 -2.67 -17.33
C HIS A 390 18.49 -3.46 -17.13
N GLY A 391 19.11 -4.02 -18.18
CA GLY A 391 20.32 -4.82 -18.07
C GLY A 391 20.02 -6.32 -17.94
N HIS A 392 21.00 -7.07 -17.44
CA HIS A 392 20.89 -8.52 -17.31
C HIS A 392 20.13 -8.88 -16.04
N GLU A 393 18.85 -9.21 -16.21
CA GLU A 393 17.98 -9.67 -15.12
C GLU A 393 18.03 -11.19 -15.04
N PHE A 394 18.38 -11.70 -13.88
CA PHE A 394 18.52 -13.14 -13.67
C PHE A 394 18.23 -13.54 -12.24
N LEU A 395 17.79 -14.79 -12.10
CA LEU A 395 17.73 -15.51 -10.85
C LEU A 395 18.52 -16.79 -11.03
N GLU A 396 19.44 -17.04 -10.12
CA GLU A 396 20.28 -18.23 -10.09
C GLU A 396 20.28 -18.81 -8.68
N PHE A 397 20.15 -20.13 -8.59
CA PHE A 397 20.48 -20.84 -7.37
C PHE A 397 21.35 -22.06 -7.68
N GLU A 398 22.34 -22.30 -6.82
CA GLU A 398 23.35 -23.33 -6.99
C GLU A 398 23.55 -24.04 -5.64
N TYR A 399 23.40 -25.36 -5.63
CA TYR A 399 23.82 -26.22 -4.54
C TYR A 399 25.06 -27.02 -4.96
N SER A 400 26.13 -26.92 -4.17
CA SER A 400 27.35 -27.68 -4.36
C SER A 400 28.02 -27.97 -3.01
N ASN A 401 28.30 -29.24 -2.73
CA ASN A 401 29.09 -29.68 -1.56
C ASN A 401 28.61 -29.08 -0.22
N GLY A 402 27.31 -29.13 0.05
CA GLY A 402 26.72 -28.61 1.31
C GLY A 402 26.52 -27.09 1.35
N ARG A 403 26.87 -26.36 0.28
CA ARG A 403 26.65 -24.91 0.16
C ARG A 403 25.56 -24.61 -0.86
N LEU A 404 24.57 -23.81 -0.45
CA LEU A 404 23.53 -23.26 -1.31
C LEU A 404 23.80 -21.77 -1.53
N ARG A 405 23.86 -21.36 -2.80
CA ARG A 405 23.99 -19.97 -3.23
C ARG A 405 22.71 -19.54 -3.92
N TYR A 406 22.32 -18.29 -3.68
CA TYR A 406 21.18 -17.64 -4.30
C TYR A 406 21.61 -16.25 -4.78
N ALA A 407 21.39 -15.98 -6.06
CA ALA A 407 21.62 -14.69 -6.68
C ALA A 407 20.34 -14.23 -7.40
N ASN A 408 19.89 -13.02 -7.11
CA ASN A 408 18.76 -12.42 -7.82
C ASN A 408 19.09 -10.98 -8.20
N ASN A 409 19.14 -10.72 -9.49
CA ASN A 409 19.26 -9.42 -10.09
C ASN A 409 17.96 -9.09 -10.82
N SER A 410 17.06 -8.34 -10.17
CA SER A 410 15.84 -7.87 -10.82
C SER A 410 16.04 -6.54 -11.56
N ASN A 411 17.09 -5.79 -11.24
CA ASN A 411 17.37 -4.41 -11.69
C ASN A 411 16.16 -3.45 -11.70
N TYR A 412 15.09 -3.84 -11.00
CA TYR A 412 13.84 -3.11 -10.86
C TYR A 412 14.06 -2.04 -9.80
N ARG A 413 13.86 -0.77 -10.15
CA ARG A 413 14.12 0.40 -9.28
C ARG A 413 15.60 0.59 -8.85
N ASN A 414 16.57 0.15 -9.66
CA ASN A 414 17.99 0.18 -9.30
C ASN A 414 18.29 -0.57 -7.99
N ASP A 415 17.54 -1.63 -7.68
CA ASP A 415 17.83 -2.43 -6.50
C ASP A 415 19.18 -3.15 -6.64
N SER A 416 19.91 -3.26 -5.54
CA SER A 416 21.21 -3.94 -5.53
C SER A 416 21.04 -5.45 -5.69
N LEU A 417 21.95 -6.08 -6.44
CA LEU A 417 21.99 -7.54 -6.62
C LEU A 417 21.97 -8.26 -5.26
N ILE A 418 20.94 -9.07 -5.04
CA ILE A 418 20.81 -9.87 -3.83
C ILE A 418 21.66 -11.12 -4.00
N ARG A 419 22.75 -11.22 -3.25
CA ARG A 419 23.53 -12.46 -3.11
C ARG A 419 23.41 -12.99 -1.70
N LYS A 420 23.04 -14.26 -1.57
CA LYS A 420 23.00 -14.99 -0.30
C LYS A 420 23.69 -16.33 -0.47
N GLU A 421 24.42 -16.72 0.56
CA GLU A 421 25.09 -18.01 0.63
C GLU A 421 24.83 -18.61 1.99
N MET A 422 24.55 -19.91 2.02
CA MET A 422 24.31 -20.63 3.27
C MET A 422 24.87 -22.05 3.18
N TRP A 423 25.30 -22.57 4.33
CA TRP A 423 25.56 -23.99 4.50
C TRP A 423 24.25 -24.68 4.87
N VAL A 424 23.95 -25.79 4.22
CA VAL A 424 22.69 -26.50 4.40
C VAL A 424 22.90 -27.82 5.13
N GLY A 425 22.01 -28.12 6.06
CA GLY A 425 22.05 -29.37 6.82
C GLY A 425 21.71 -30.60 5.96
N PRO A 426 22.10 -31.81 6.39
CA PRO A 426 21.88 -33.04 5.64
C PRO A 426 20.39 -33.36 5.37
N LEU A 427 19.47 -32.90 6.23
CA LEU A 427 18.04 -33.04 6.03
C LEU A 427 17.53 -32.27 4.81
N LEU A 428 18.04 -31.05 4.59
CA LEU A 428 17.67 -30.26 3.42
C LEU A 428 18.24 -30.87 2.14
N VAL A 429 19.46 -31.42 2.20
CA VAL A 429 20.07 -32.14 1.09
C VAL A 429 19.24 -33.37 0.73
N LYS A 430 18.79 -34.13 1.74
CA LYS A 430 17.89 -35.28 1.54
C LYS A 430 16.57 -34.85 0.89
N GLU A 431 16.02 -33.70 1.28
CA GLU A 431 14.79 -33.18 0.70
C GLU A 431 14.97 -32.69 -0.74
N LEU A 432 16.07 -32.01 -1.05
CA LEU A 432 16.43 -31.63 -2.42
C LEU A 432 16.57 -32.86 -3.32
N LYS A 433 17.24 -33.92 -2.85
CA LYS A 433 17.34 -35.20 -3.55
C LYS A 433 15.94 -35.81 -3.77
N ARG A 434 15.10 -35.84 -2.73
CA ARG A 434 13.73 -36.36 -2.80
C ARG A 434 12.88 -35.62 -3.84
N ILE A 435 12.95 -34.29 -3.89
CA ILE A 435 12.19 -33.46 -4.86
C ILE A 435 12.61 -33.83 -6.29
N VAL A 436 13.92 -33.87 -6.55
CA VAL A 436 14.47 -34.24 -7.87
C VAL A 436 14.05 -35.65 -8.26
N GLU A 437 14.21 -36.64 -7.37
CA GLU A 437 13.84 -38.03 -7.64
C GLU A 437 12.32 -38.18 -7.89
N SER A 438 11.49 -37.51 -7.09
CA SER A 438 10.02 -37.57 -7.21
C SER A 438 9.48 -36.90 -8.47
N SER A 439 10.23 -35.97 -9.06
CA SER A 439 9.84 -35.31 -10.30
C SER A 439 10.01 -36.19 -11.53
N GLU A 440 10.79 -37.27 -11.45
CA GLU A 440 11.17 -38.11 -12.58
C GLU A 440 11.90 -37.38 -13.72
N ILE A 441 12.39 -36.15 -13.49
CA ILE A 441 13.09 -35.31 -14.48
C ILE A 441 14.31 -35.98 -15.15
N ILE A 442 14.89 -36.98 -14.49
CA ILE A 442 16.05 -37.75 -14.99
C ILE A 442 15.67 -38.62 -16.21
N LYS A 443 14.38 -38.91 -16.40
CA LYS A 443 13.88 -39.72 -17.53
C LYS A 443 13.56 -38.89 -18.78
N GLU A 444 13.61 -37.56 -18.70
CA GLU A 444 13.20 -36.64 -19.76
C GLU A 444 14.37 -36.21 -20.67
N ASP A 445 14.06 -35.67 -21.85
CA ASP A 445 15.03 -35.19 -22.85
C ASP A 445 14.59 -33.81 -23.40
N ASP A 446 15.53 -32.88 -23.60
CA ASP A 446 15.25 -31.51 -24.06
C ASP A 446 15.32 -31.33 -25.58
N ALA A 447 15.53 -32.40 -26.35
CA ALA A 447 15.66 -32.36 -27.81
C ALA A 447 14.50 -31.63 -28.53
N ASN A 448 13.27 -31.78 -28.01
CA ASN A 448 12.05 -31.19 -28.56
C ASN A 448 11.54 -29.98 -27.75
N TRP A 449 12.34 -29.46 -26.82
CA TRP A 449 11.95 -28.32 -25.99
C TRP A 449 12.16 -26.99 -26.74
N PRO A 450 11.38 -25.94 -26.40
CA PRO A 450 11.56 -24.62 -27.00
C PRO A 450 12.99 -24.09 -26.81
N LYS A 451 13.71 -23.81 -27.90
CA LYS A 451 15.09 -23.33 -27.82
C LYS A 451 15.17 -21.89 -27.31
N LYS A 452 16.27 -21.57 -26.62
CA LYS A 452 16.57 -20.22 -26.11
C LYS A 452 16.24 -19.11 -27.12
N ASN A 453 15.52 -18.09 -26.66
CA ASN A 453 15.10 -16.95 -27.47
C ASN A 453 15.45 -15.62 -26.77
N ILE A 454 15.09 -14.49 -27.41
CA ILE A 454 15.39 -13.15 -26.90
C ILE A 454 14.58 -12.82 -25.61
N VAL A 455 13.47 -13.53 -25.36
CA VAL A 455 12.59 -13.33 -24.20
C VAL A 455 13.24 -13.83 -22.89
N GLY A 456 14.17 -14.78 -23.00
CA GLY A 456 14.96 -15.30 -21.89
C GLY A 456 15.29 -16.78 -22.06
N LYS A 457 16.17 -17.28 -21.20
CA LYS A 457 16.55 -18.70 -21.13
C LYS A 457 16.36 -19.24 -19.72
N GLN A 458 16.14 -20.54 -19.64
CA GLN A 458 16.16 -21.33 -18.43
C GLN A 458 17.16 -22.48 -18.61
N GLU A 459 18.01 -22.68 -17.61
CA GLU A 459 18.99 -23.76 -17.57
C GLU A 459 18.81 -24.51 -16.26
N LEU A 460 18.80 -25.84 -16.32
CA LEU A 460 18.75 -26.71 -15.16
C LEU A 460 19.84 -27.77 -15.31
N GLU A 461 20.73 -27.85 -14.33
CA GLU A 461 21.80 -28.84 -14.30
C GLU A 461 21.72 -29.61 -12.98
N ILE A 462 21.65 -30.93 -13.08
CA ILE A 462 21.53 -31.83 -11.93
C ILE A 462 22.55 -32.95 -12.08
N LYS A 463 23.34 -33.15 -11.03
CA LYS A 463 24.15 -34.36 -10.86
C LYS A 463 23.63 -35.11 -9.66
N LEU A 464 23.24 -36.37 -9.85
CA LEU A 464 22.79 -37.26 -8.79
C LEU A 464 23.53 -38.59 -8.92
N GLY A 465 24.62 -38.76 -8.18
CA GLY A 465 25.45 -39.97 -8.29
C GLY A 465 26.19 -40.02 -9.62
N ASN A 466 25.88 -41.04 -10.44
CA ASN A 466 26.46 -41.22 -11.77
C ASN A 466 25.68 -40.50 -12.88
N ASP A 467 24.45 -40.07 -12.60
CA ASP A 467 23.60 -39.42 -13.60
C ASP A 467 23.85 -37.91 -13.60
N HIS A 468 24.11 -37.36 -14.78
CA HIS A 468 24.29 -35.92 -15.01
C HIS A 468 23.38 -35.50 -16.15
N ILE A 469 22.42 -34.64 -15.83
CA ILE A 469 21.48 -34.04 -16.78
C ILE A 469 21.69 -32.53 -16.80
N SER A 470 21.60 -31.96 -18.00
CA SER A 470 21.67 -30.53 -18.23
C SER A 470 20.69 -30.17 -19.31
N PHE A 471 19.70 -29.35 -18.97
CA PHE A 471 18.64 -28.94 -19.88
C PHE A 471 18.72 -27.44 -20.15
N GLU A 472 18.48 -27.05 -21.41
CA GLU A 472 18.37 -25.66 -21.83
C GLU A 472 17.06 -25.41 -22.57
N THR A 473 16.23 -24.48 -22.08
CA THR A 473 14.95 -24.13 -22.71
C THR A 473 14.70 -22.62 -22.69
N ALA A 474 13.73 -22.16 -23.50
CA ALA A 474 13.25 -20.80 -23.48
C ALA A 474 12.56 -20.47 -22.13
N LYS A 475 12.43 -19.19 -21.81
CA LYS A 475 11.72 -18.77 -20.60
C LYS A 475 10.22 -19.09 -20.68
N ILE A 476 9.79 -20.08 -19.90
CA ILE A 476 8.38 -20.47 -19.75
C ILE A 476 7.70 -19.52 -18.77
N GLY A 477 6.61 -18.87 -19.19
CA GLY A 477 5.86 -17.91 -18.37
C GLY A 477 4.55 -18.46 -17.81
N SER A 478 3.95 -19.44 -18.50
CA SER A 478 2.64 -19.98 -18.17
C SER A 478 2.52 -21.47 -18.50
N LEU A 479 1.49 -22.12 -17.94
CA LEU A 479 1.15 -23.50 -18.29
C LEU A 479 0.62 -23.62 -19.73
N VAL A 480 0.15 -22.53 -20.33
CA VAL A 480 -0.31 -22.52 -21.74
C VAL A 480 0.89 -22.73 -22.68
N ASP A 481 2.02 -22.09 -22.39
CA ASP A 481 3.27 -22.27 -23.16
C ASP A 481 3.78 -23.72 -23.12
N VAL A 482 3.45 -24.46 -22.05
CA VAL A 482 3.77 -25.88 -21.89
C VAL A 482 2.84 -26.78 -22.71
N GLN A 483 1.57 -26.40 -22.85
CA GLN A 483 0.60 -27.17 -23.64
C GLN A 483 0.82 -27.02 -25.15
N GLU A 484 1.40 -25.91 -25.58
CA GLU A 484 1.71 -25.61 -26.98
C GLU A 484 3.08 -26.16 -27.44
N SER A 485 3.86 -26.80 -26.56
CA SER A 485 5.16 -27.38 -26.93
C SER A 485 5.02 -28.71 -27.67
N GLU A 486 6.08 -29.06 -28.43
CA GLU A 486 6.16 -30.35 -29.14
C GLU A 486 6.30 -31.55 -28.18
N ASP A 487 6.80 -31.30 -26.97
CA ASP A 487 6.82 -32.25 -25.85
C ASP A 487 6.16 -31.60 -24.61
N PRO A 488 4.83 -31.74 -24.44
CA PRO A 488 4.10 -31.13 -23.33
C PRO A 488 4.21 -31.91 -22.02
N GLU A 489 4.56 -33.20 -22.07
CA GLU A 489 4.67 -34.04 -20.88
C GLU A 489 6.01 -33.81 -20.17
N GLY A 490 7.13 -33.87 -20.89
CA GLY A 490 8.46 -33.62 -20.33
C GLY A 490 8.65 -32.17 -19.88
N LEU A 491 8.16 -31.21 -20.69
CA LEU A 491 8.21 -29.79 -20.34
C LEU A 491 7.35 -29.46 -19.11
N ARG A 492 6.26 -30.21 -18.86
CA ARG A 492 5.43 -30.07 -17.66
C ARG A 492 6.14 -30.58 -16.42
N VAL A 493 6.87 -31.70 -16.52
CA VAL A 493 7.73 -32.20 -15.44
C VAL A 493 8.78 -31.16 -15.06
N PHE A 494 9.47 -30.60 -16.06
CA PHE A 494 10.43 -29.52 -15.86
C PHE A 494 9.78 -28.28 -15.20
N TYR A 495 8.61 -27.85 -15.69
CA TYR A 495 7.89 -26.69 -15.16
C TYR A 495 7.54 -26.82 -13.68
N TYR A 496 6.98 -27.96 -13.25
CA TYR A 496 6.62 -28.18 -11.85
C TYR A 496 7.86 -28.33 -10.95
N LEU A 497 8.88 -29.07 -11.39
CA LEU A 497 10.13 -29.20 -10.62
C LEU A 497 10.78 -27.83 -10.37
N VAL A 498 10.90 -27.02 -11.41
CA VAL A 498 11.47 -25.67 -11.30
C VAL A 498 10.67 -24.81 -10.34
N GLN A 499 9.34 -24.92 -10.33
CA GLN A 499 8.51 -24.22 -9.37
C GLN A 499 8.82 -24.65 -7.93
N ASP A 500 8.86 -25.95 -7.65
CA ASP A 500 9.15 -26.47 -6.31
C ASP A 500 10.52 -26.01 -5.81
N LEU A 501 11.55 -26.14 -6.66
CA LEU A 501 12.91 -25.72 -6.34
C LEU A 501 13.02 -24.19 -6.14
N ARG A 502 12.36 -23.39 -6.99
CA ARG A 502 12.34 -21.92 -6.84
C ARG A 502 11.63 -21.51 -5.56
N HIS A 503 10.51 -22.14 -5.21
CA HIS A 503 9.82 -21.86 -3.95
C HIS A 503 10.70 -22.20 -2.75
N LEU A 504 11.35 -23.36 -2.75
CA LEU A 504 12.28 -23.76 -1.69
C LEU A 504 13.45 -22.78 -1.57
N ALA A 505 14.11 -22.46 -2.67
CA ALA A 505 15.23 -21.50 -2.70
C ALA A 505 14.81 -20.11 -2.24
N TRP A 506 13.62 -19.64 -2.63
CA TRP A 506 13.10 -18.33 -2.24
C TRP A 506 12.78 -18.27 -0.74
N ARG A 507 12.20 -19.34 -0.18
CA ARG A 507 11.94 -19.48 1.27
C ARG A 507 13.24 -19.45 2.07
N LEU A 508 14.25 -20.19 1.63
CA LEU A 508 15.57 -20.19 2.26
C LEU A 508 16.25 -18.82 2.16
N ALA A 509 16.20 -18.18 0.99
CA ALA A 509 16.77 -16.86 0.79
C ALA A 509 16.11 -15.78 1.65
N HIS A 510 14.83 -15.89 2.00
CA HIS A 510 14.11 -14.90 2.82
C HIS A 510 14.12 -15.20 4.31
N ALA A 511 14.60 -16.39 4.71
CA ALA A 511 14.83 -16.73 6.10
C ALA A 511 15.95 -15.83 6.66
N ARG A 512 15.58 -14.73 7.32
CA ARG A 512 16.55 -13.76 7.89
C ARG A 512 17.35 -14.31 9.08
N HIS A 513 17.02 -15.49 9.61
CA HIS A 513 17.72 -16.12 10.72
C HIS A 513 17.63 -17.65 10.66
N VAL A 514 18.16 -18.28 9.61
CA VAL A 514 18.44 -19.72 9.64
C VAL A 514 19.94 -19.90 9.50
N LEU A 515 20.64 -19.58 10.59
CA LEU A 515 21.87 -20.31 10.90
C LEU A 515 21.41 -21.73 11.21
N VAL A 516 21.87 -22.67 10.39
CA VAL A 516 21.73 -24.10 10.62
C VAL A 516 22.38 -24.40 11.97
N THR A 517 21.58 -24.54 13.02
CA THR A 517 21.99 -25.19 14.25
C THR A 517 21.48 -26.64 14.19
N ILE A 518 22.23 -27.50 13.51
CA ILE A 518 22.22 -28.94 13.80
C ILE A 518 23.52 -29.23 14.56
N LEU A 519 23.66 -28.60 15.71
CA LEU A 519 24.57 -28.96 16.80
C LEU A 519 24.03 -28.23 18.04
N ASP A 520 23.00 -28.80 18.66
CA ASP A 520 22.76 -28.70 20.10
C ASP A 520 21.57 -29.58 20.49
N VAL A 521 21.83 -30.88 20.56
CA VAL A 521 21.20 -31.69 21.61
C VAL A 521 21.89 -31.26 22.90
N ASN A 522 21.41 -30.18 23.54
CA ASN A 522 21.66 -29.74 24.93
C ASN A 522 21.72 -28.21 25.17
N ALA A 523 21.20 -27.37 24.28
CA ALA A 523 20.92 -25.98 24.65
C ALA A 523 19.58 -25.89 25.40
N THR A 524 19.65 -25.92 26.74
CA THR A 524 18.56 -25.52 27.63
C THR A 524 18.21 -24.04 27.36
N MET A 525 17.34 -23.78 26.39
CA MET A 525 16.66 -22.49 26.28
C MET A 525 15.51 -22.47 27.27
N SER A 526 15.42 -21.43 28.09
CA SER A 526 14.27 -21.18 28.96
C SER A 526 13.00 -21.08 28.09
N THR A 527 12.22 -22.15 28.02
CA THR A 527 10.91 -22.14 27.41
C THR A 527 9.96 -21.39 28.31
N THR A 528 9.52 -20.19 27.89
CA THR A 528 8.43 -19.47 28.56
C THR A 528 7.20 -20.36 28.57
N GLU A 529 6.75 -20.76 29.76
CA GLU A 529 5.55 -21.58 29.92
C GLU A 529 4.30 -20.68 29.89
N PHE A 530 3.25 -21.13 29.21
CA PHE A 530 1.98 -20.42 29.12
C PHE A 530 0.86 -21.23 29.77
N GLN A 531 0.01 -20.57 30.55
CA GLN A 531 -1.15 -21.17 31.18
C GLN A 531 -2.43 -20.51 30.67
N LEU A 532 -3.33 -21.28 30.06
CA LEU A 532 -4.59 -20.78 29.48
C LEU A 532 -5.74 -20.95 30.48
N SER A 533 -6.40 -19.85 30.85
CA SER A 533 -7.57 -19.88 31.74
C SER A 533 -8.78 -20.57 31.11
N HIS A 534 -9.66 -21.14 31.94
CA HIS A 534 -10.94 -21.67 31.48
C HIS A 534 -11.75 -20.66 30.66
N LYS A 535 -11.77 -19.38 31.08
CA LYS A 535 -12.52 -18.32 30.40
C LYS A 535 -12.02 -18.09 28.98
N ALA A 536 -10.69 -17.94 28.82
CA ALA A 536 -10.08 -17.75 27.51
C ALA A 536 -10.32 -18.97 26.60
N TYR A 537 -10.11 -20.18 27.14
CA TYR A 537 -10.33 -21.42 26.41
C TYR A 537 -11.78 -21.56 25.91
N THR A 538 -12.77 -21.36 26.79
CA THR A 538 -14.19 -21.51 26.42
C THR A 538 -14.60 -20.50 25.35
N LYS A 539 -14.13 -19.25 25.40
CA LYS A 539 -14.41 -18.26 24.35
C LYS A 539 -13.88 -18.66 22.98
N LEU A 540 -12.67 -19.24 22.92
CA LEU A 540 -12.08 -19.73 21.66
C LEU A 540 -12.96 -20.82 21.03
N ILE A 541 -13.36 -21.80 21.84
CA ILE A 541 -14.15 -22.95 21.37
C ILE A 541 -15.58 -22.51 21.00
N VAL A 542 -16.23 -21.65 21.80
CA VAL A 542 -17.57 -21.12 21.49
C VAL A 542 -17.54 -20.28 20.21
N HIS A 543 -16.51 -19.47 20.00
CA HIS A 543 -16.39 -18.67 18.78
C HIS A 543 -16.33 -19.55 17.53
N ALA A 544 -15.47 -20.57 17.54
CA ALA A 544 -15.36 -21.53 16.45
C ALA A 544 -16.63 -22.37 16.26
N ALA A 545 -17.31 -22.74 17.35
CA ALA A 545 -18.54 -23.53 17.30
C ALA A 545 -19.78 -22.73 16.86
N LYS A 546 -19.83 -21.42 17.12
CA LYS A 546 -20.92 -20.53 16.66
C LYS A 546 -20.89 -20.38 15.14
N TYR A 547 -19.70 -20.33 14.55
CA TYR A 547 -19.49 -20.14 13.11
C TYR A 547 -18.72 -21.31 12.46
N PRO A 548 -19.26 -22.55 12.45
CA PRO A 548 -18.52 -23.73 12.02
C PRO A 548 -18.21 -23.77 10.52
N HIS A 549 -18.90 -22.93 9.73
CA HIS A 549 -18.78 -22.85 8.27
C HIS A 549 -17.88 -21.70 7.80
N ALA A 550 -17.33 -20.91 8.72
CA ALA A 550 -16.58 -19.70 8.44
C ALA A 550 -15.24 -19.68 9.19
N PRO A 551 -14.19 -19.04 8.64
CA PRO A 551 -12.97 -18.80 9.39
C PRO A 551 -13.24 -17.77 10.50
N VAL A 552 -12.75 -18.03 11.71
CA VAL A 552 -12.87 -17.09 12.84
C VAL A 552 -11.51 -16.67 13.36
N ASN A 553 -11.41 -15.48 13.94
CA ASN A 553 -10.18 -15.02 14.58
C ASN A 553 -10.40 -14.14 15.81
N GLY A 554 -9.33 -13.96 16.59
CA GLY A 554 -9.34 -13.05 17.72
C GLY A 554 -7.99 -12.94 18.41
N VAL A 555 -7.97 -12.23 19.54
CA VAL A 555 -6.76 -11.97 20.32
C VAL A 555 -6.87 -12.44 21.76
N LEU A 556 -5.74 -12.78 22.36
CA LEU A 556 -5.61 -13.31 23.71
C LEU A 556 -5.02 -12.24 24.64
N LEU A 557 -5.60 -12.10 25.82
CA LEU A 557 -5.19 -11.13 26.84
C LEU A 557 -4.59 -11.80 28.06
N GLY A 558 -3.58 -11.17 28.63
CA GLY A 558 -3.04 -11.58 29.92
C GLY A 558 -2.07 -10.54 30.47
N LYS A 559 -1.38 -10.92 31.54
CA LYS A 559 -0.36 -10.07 32.16
C LYS A 559 1.00 -10.57 31.71
N ALA A 560 1.80 -9.68 31.12
CA ALA A 560 3.15 -9.99 30.61
C ALA A 560 4.21 -10.20 31.72
N GLY A 561 3.80 -10.51 32.94
CA GLY A 561 4.67 -10.75 34.10
C GLY A 561 4.20 -11.98 34.86
N GLY A 562 5.02 -13.02 34.87
CA GLY A 562 4.75 -14.32 35.49
C GLY A 562 5.52 -15.43 34.77
N ASP A 563 5.92 -16.46 35.52
CA ASP A 563 6.45 -17.71 34.99
C ASP A 563 5.74 -18.85 35.74
N PRO A 564 4.69 -19.48 35.16
CA PRO A 564 4.20 -19.34 33.78
C PRO A 564 3.41 -18.05 33.51
N ILE A 565 3.34 -17.64 32.24
CA ILE A 565 2.54 -16.50 31.77
C ILE A 565 1.07 -16.93 31.66
N VAL A 566 0.20 -16.26 32.41
CA VAL A 566 -1.23 -16.59 32.46
C VAL A 566 -2.00 -15.78 31.42
N ILE A 567 -2.69 -16.49 30.53
CA ILE A 567 -3.66 -15.96 29.57
C ILE A 567 -5.01 -15.94 30.27
N ILE A 568 -5.49 -14.73 30.55
CA ILE A 568 -6.65 -14.48 31.42
C ILE A 568 -7.96 -14.52 30.62
N ASP A 569 -7.96 -13.93 29.42
CA ASP A 569 -9.17 -13.76 28.62
C ASP A 569 -8.88 -13.80 27.11
N ALA A 570 -9.94 -13.90 26.31
CA ALA A 570 -9.90 -13.80 24.85
C ALA A 570 -10.94 -12.79 24.35
N ILE A 571 -10.59 -12.04 23.31
CA ILE A 571 -11.50 -11.14 22.59
C ILE A 571 -11.72 -11.70 21.17
N PRO A 572 -12.93 -12.21 20.88
CA PRO A 572 -13.39 -12.53 19.53
C PRO A 572 -13.42 -11.29 18.63
N LEU A 573 -12.83 -11.40 17.44
CA LEU A 573 -12.80 -10.31 16.47
C LEU A 573 -13.78 -10.60 15.31
N LEU A 574 -13.35 -11.33 14.29
CA LEU A 574 -14.10 -11.43 13.03
C LEU A 574 -14.47 -12.87 12.70
N HIS A 575 -15.60 -13.05 12.01
CA HIS A 575 -16.06 -14.31 11.44
C HIS A 575 -16.44 -14.22 9.95
N GLN A 576 -16.62 -13.02 9.37
CA GLN A 576 -16.98 -12.87 7.95
C GLN A 576 -15.80 -12.43 7.07
N TRP A 577 -15.00 -11.44 7.51
CA TRP A 577 -13.95 -10.81 6.69
C TRP A 577 -12.57 -10.92 7.36
N THR A 578 -12.11 -12.15 7.62
CA THR A 578 -10.87 -12.44 8.37
C THR A 578 -9.57 -12.10 7.64
N SER A 579 -9.64 -11.65 6.39
CA SER A 579 -8.50 -11.07 5.66
C SER A 579 -8.21 -9.63 6.11
N LEU A 580 -6.99 -9.12 5.91
CA LEU A 580 -6.58 -7.76 6.29
C LEU A 580 -7.59 -6.71 5.77
N SER A 581 -8.48 -6.29 6.65
CA SER A 581 -9.57 -5.36 6.39
C SER A 581 -9.49 -4.19 7.36
N PRO A 582 -10.05 -3.01 7.01
CA PRO A 582 -10.13 -1.88 7.94
C PRO A 582 -10.82 -2.24 9.27
N MET A 583 -11.76 -3.20 9.24
CA MET A 583 -12.45 -3.67 10.45
C MET A 583 -11.50 -4.41 11.39
N MET A 584 -10.56 -5.18 10.84
CA MET A 584 -9.54 -5.86 11.64
C MET A 584 -8.61 -4.88 12.36
N GLU A 585 -8.19 -3.80 11.70
CA GLU A 585 -7.35 -2.77 12.30
C GLU A 585 -8.09 -2.05 13.43
N ILE A 586 -9.34 -1.64 13.19
CA ILE A 586 -10.18 -1.00 14.20
C ILE A 586 -10.45 -1.93 15.39
N GLY A 587 -10.81 -3.19 15.12
CA GLY A 587 -11.05 -4.19 16.17
C GLY A 587 -9.81 -4.45 17.02
N LEU A 588 -8.63 -4.52 16.40
CA LEU A 588 -7.37 -4.70 17.12
C LEU A 588 -7.00 -3.48 17.98
N ASP A 589 -7.21 -2.27 17.47
CA ASP A 589 -6.96 -1.02 18.22
C ASP A 589 -7.91 -0.85 19.41
N LEU A 590 -9.19 -1.20 19.24
CA LEU A 590 -10.18 -1.21 20.32
C LEU A 590 -9.86 -2.28 21.37
N ALA A 591 -9.48 -3.49 20.93
CA ALA A 591 -9.06 -4.56 21.84
C ALA A 591 -7.78 -4.19 22.62
N ARG A 592 -6.82 -3.51 21.97
CA ARG A 592 -5.60 -2.99 22.60
C ARG A 592 -5.93 -1.93 23.65
N SER A 593 -6.78 -0.97 23.30
CA SER A 593 -7.24 0.08 24.23
C SER A 593 -7.98 -0.51 25.44
N HIS A 594 -8.80 -1.55 25.22
CA HIS A 594 -9.47 -2.27 26.29
C HIS A 594 -8.48 -3.01 27.20
N ALA A 595 -7.49 -3.71 26.62
CA ALA A 595 -6.42 -4.38 27.36
C ALA A 595 -5.69 -3.38 28.27
N GLU A 596 -5.29 -2.23 27.74
CA GLU A 596 -4.60 -1.18 28.50
C GLU A 596 -5.47 -0.62 29.63
N SER A 597 -6.76 -0.39 29.37
CA SER A 597 -7.71 0.10 30.39
C SER A 597 -7.91 -0.86 31.56
N THR A 598 -7.69 -2.16 31.35
CA THR A 598 -7.84 -3.23 32.34
C THR A 598 -6.49 -3.69 32.93
N GLY A 599 -5.39 -3.04 32.56
CA GLY A 599 -4.04 -3.38 33.01
C GLY A 599 -3.51 -4.70 32.44
N MET A 600 -4.03 -5.14 31.30
CA MET A 600 -3.64 -6.33 30.56
C MET A 600 -2.91 -5.95 29.26
N LYS A 601 -2.26 -6.93 28.64
CA LYS A 601 -1.63 -6.79 27.31
C LYS A 601 -2.15 -7.88 26.38
N LEU A 602 -2.09 -7.60 25.08
CA LEU A 602 -2.32 -8.62 24.05
C LEU A 602 -1.09 -9.55 23.99
N LEU A 603 -1.28 -10.83 24.29
CA LEU A 603 -0.21 -11.83 24.36
C LEU A 603 -0.16 -12.76 23.15
N GLY A 604 -1.28 -12.93 22.46
CA GLY A 604 -1.35 -13.85 21.32
C GLY A 604 -2.54 -13.63 20.41
N TYR A 605 -2.52 -14.33 19.28
CA TYR A 605 -3.57 -14.35 18.27
C TYR A 605 -4.15 -15.77 18.16
N TYR A 606 -5.45 -15.91 17.91
CA TYR A 606 -6.03 -17.21 17.59
C TYR A 606 -6.83 -17.17 16.30
N GLN A 607 -6.91 -18.32 15.63
CA GLN A 607 -7.75 -18.50 14.45
C GLN A 607 -8.31 -19.92 14.36
N ALA A 608 -9.49 -20.07 13.76
CA ALA A 608 -9.97 -21.33 13.22
C ALA A 608 -10.14 -21.20 11.71
N THR A 609 -9.80 -22.26 10.98
CA THR A 609 -9.91 -22.33 9.53
C THR A 609 -11.28 -22.85 9.11
N GLN A 610 -11.72 -22.47 7.91
CA GLN A 610 -12.99 -22.95 7.33
C GLN A 610 -12.94 -24.44 6.95
N ARG A 611 -11.72 -24.93 6.65
CA ARG A 611 -11.47 -26.28 6.18
C ARG A 611 -11.02 -27.16 7.34
N LEU A 612 -11.69 -28.30 7.53
CA LEU A 612 -11.37 -29.25 8.60
C LEU A 612 -9.98 -29.88 8.45
N ASP A 613 -9.43 -29.91 7.24
CA ASP A 613 -8.10 -30.46 6.92
C ASP A 613 -6.96 -29.42 7.00
N ASP A 614 -7.28 -28.14 7.21
CA ASP A 614 -6.31 -27.05 7.21
C ASP A 614 -5.94 -26.61 8.62
N GLU A 615 -4.80 -27.08 9.11
CA GLU A 615 -4.23 -26.72 10.43
C GLU A 615 -3.20 -25.58 10.33
N GLY A 616 -3.09 -24.92 9.18
CA GLY A 616 -2.08 -23.92 8.89
C GLY A 616 -2.36 -22.54 9.49
N LEU A 617 -1.33 -21.89 10.02
CA LEU A 617 -1.43 -20.47 10.39
C LEU A 617 -1.44 -19.59 9.12
N SER A 618 -2.51 -18.82 8.94
CA SER A 618 -2.70 -17.96 7.76
C SER A 618 -1.64 -16.86 7.68
N ALA A 619 -1.39 -16.33 6.47
CA ALA A 619 -0.46 -15.21 6.29
C ALA A 619 -0.89 -13.95 7.06
N VAL A 620 -2.20 -13.78 7.31
CA VAL A 620 -2.75 -12.69 8.13
C VAL A 620 -2.41 -12.93 9.60
N GLY A 621 -2.66 -14.14 10.12
CA GLY A 621 -2.25 -14.52 11.47
C GLY A 621 -0.76 -14.33 11.71
N GLN A 622 0.09 -14.71 10.75
CA GLN A 622 1.54 -14.50 10.84
C GLN A 622 1.92 -13.02 10.98
N LYS A 623 1.28 -12.14 10.20
CA LYS A 623 1.52 -10.68 10.26
C LYS A 623 1.06 -10.07 11.58
N ILE A 624 -0.10 -10.48 12.09
CA ILE A 624 -0.65 -9.96 13.35
C ILE A 624 0.22 -10.39 14.51
N THR A 625 0.58 -11.68 14.58
CA THR A 625 1.46 -12.17 15.64
C THR A 625 2.84 -11.50 15.56
N ALA A 626 3.36 -11.23 14.37
CA ALA A 626 4.58 -10.45 14.21
C ALA A 626 4.45 -9.00 14.73
N ASN A 627 3.31 -8.34 14.51
CA ASN A 627 3.03 -7.01 15.07
C ASN A 627 2.90 -7.05 16.60
N LEU A 628 2.20 -8.05 17.16
CA LEU A 628 2.09 -8.23 18.61
C LEU A 628 3.44 -8.38 19.31
N ARG A 629 4.47 -8.87 18.60
CA ARG A 629 5.84 -8.99 19.13
C ARG A 629 6.54 -7.67 19.42
N GLU A 630 6.11 -6.60 18.77
CA GLU A 630 6.61 -5.26 19.10
C GLU A 630 6.24 -4.88 20.54
N GLY A 631 5.09 -5.35 21.04
CA GLY A 631 4.62 -5.11 22.41
C GLY A 631 4.96 -6.22 23.41
N PHE A 632 5.07 -7.47 22.97
CA PHE A 632 5.37 -8.64 23.80
C PHE A 632 6.24 -9.65 23.04
N LYS A 633 7.52 -9.75 23.40
CA LYS A 633 8.55 -10.53 22.67
C LYS A 633 8.15 -11.99 22.43
N ASP A 634 7.49 -12.62 23.40
CA ASP A 634 7.10 -14.03 23.34
C ASP A 634 5.68 -14.22 22.78
N ALA A 635 5.16 -13.25 22.01
CA ALA A 635 3.83 -13.38 21.42
C ALA A 635 3.74 -14.60 20.48
N PHE A 636 2.62 -15.31 20.60
CA PHE A 636 2.35 -16.59 19.96
C PHE A 636 1.03 -16.57 19.17
N ALA A 637 0.80 -17.61 18.36
CA ALA A 637 -0.49 -17.85 17.73
C ALA A 637 -1.04 -19.23 18.11
N LEU A 638 -2.37 -19.36 18.21
CA LEU A 638 -3.07 -20.63 18.39
C LEU A 638 -3.98 -20.89 17.18
N VAL A 639 -3.79 -22.02 16.52
CA VAL A 639 -4.72 -22.51 15.50
C VAL A 639 -5.63 -23.55 16.13
N ILE A 640 -6.94 -23.38 15.99
CA ILE A 640 -7.94 -24.32 16.48
C ILE A 640 -8.09 -25.44 15.46
N ASP A 641 -7.89 -26.68 15.91
CA ASP A 641 -8.19 -27.87 15.12
C ASP A 641 -9.70 -28.15 15.17
N SER A 642 -10.39 -27.70 14.12
CA SER A 642 -11.84 -27.86 13.97
C SER A 642 -12.28 -29.33 13.91
N ALA A 643 -11.42 -30.27 13.49
CA ALA A 643 -11.77 -31.69 13.44
C ALA A 643 -11.80 -32.32 14.84
N SER A 644 -10.91 -31.87 15.71
CA SER A 644 -10.80 -32.37 17.10
C SER A 644 -11.64 -31.58 18.10
N ILE A 645 -12.41 -30.57 17.67
CA ILE A 645 -13.16 -29.68 18.58
C ILE A 645 -14.19 -30.42 19.43
N ALA A 646 -14.74 -31.53 18.93
CA ALA A 646 -15.72 -32.36 19.65
C ALA A 646 -15.09 -33.44 20.55
N SER A 647 -13.76 -33.60 20.50
CA SER A 647 -13.03 -34.59 21.29
C SER A 647 -12.75 -34.09 22.71
N THR A 648 -12.88 -34.97 23.70
CA THR A 648 -12.56 -34.68 25.11
C THR A 648 -11.12 -35.08 25.50
N ALA A 649 -10.37 -35.71 24.60
CA ALA A 649 -9.09 -36.34 24.93
C ALA A 649 -7.93 -35.34 25.07
N ALA A 650 -7.95 -34.24 24.31
CA ALA A 650 -6.92 -33.21 24.32
C ALA A 650 -7.50 -31.87 23.86
N PRO A 651 -6.94 -30.72 24.27
CA PRO A 651 -7.36 -29.42 23.75
C PRO A 651 -7.07 -29.35 22.24
N PRO A 652 -8.04 -28.93 21.41
CA PRO A 652 -7.91 -28.85 19.95
C PRO A 652 -7.14 -27.59 19.54
N LEU A 653 -5.97 -27.37 20.14
CA LEU A 653 -5.18 -26.15 20.00
C LEU A 653 -3.77 -26.50 19.54
N ILE A 654 -3.35 -25.86 18.45
CA ILE A 654 -2.04 -26.03 17.83
C ILE A 654 -1.27 -24.71 18.02
N PRO A 655 -0.29 -24.66 18.95
CA PRO A 655 0.51 -23.46 19.13
C PRO A 655 1.55 -23.25 18.04
N TYR A 656 1.75 -22.00 17.70
CA TYR A 656 2.80 -21.49 16.84
C TYR A 656 3.64 -20.51 17.66
N THR A 657 4.82 -20.97 18.08
CA THR A 657 5.77 -20.24 18.95
C THR A 657 7.07 -19.96 18.20
N SER A 658 8.03 -19.27 18.83
CA SER A 658 9.34 -18.86 18.26
C SER A 658 9.29 -17.72 17.24
N SER A 659 10.43 -17.06 17.01
CA SER A 659 10.61 -15.96 16.04
C SER A 659 10.04 -16.26 14.64
N ASN A 660 10.02 -17.53 14.24
CA ASN A 660 9.56 -17.97 12.93
C ASN A 660 8.12 -18.54 12.92
N LEU A 661 7.39 -18.49 14.05
CA LEU A 661 6.05 -19.08 14.20
C LEU A 661 6.06 -20.54 13.74
N THR A 662 6.89 -21.33 14.40
CA THR A 662 6.98 -22.78 14.17
C THR A 662 5.87 -23.49 14.92
N ARG A 663 5.21 -24.43 14.25
CA ARG A 663 4.22 -25.32 14.86
C ARG A 663 4.88 -26.12 15.99
N THR A 664 4.30 -26.09 17.18
CA THR A 664 4.72 -26.88 18.35
C THR A 664 3.56 -27.70 18.88
N SER A 665 3.84 -28.71 19.71
CA SER A 665 2.79 -29.40 20.47
C SER A 665 2.22 -28.48 21.55
N PHE A 666 0.98 -28.71 21.95
CA PHE A 666 0.35 -27.95 23.05
C PHE A 666 1.14 -28.11 24.35
N SER A 667 1.37 -29.35 24.80
CA SER A 667 2.24 -29.66 25.95
C SER A 667 3.68 -29.93 25.47
N PRO A 668 4.74 -29.52 26.22
CA PRO A 668 4.75 -28.96 27.58
C PRO A 668 4.65 -27.43 27.68
N THR A 669 4.71 -26.70 26.56
CA THR A 669 4.82 -25.23 26.56
C THR A 669 3.52 -24.52 26.96
N PHE A 670 2.37 -25.11 26.64
CA PHE A 670 1.04 -24.63 27.03
C PHE A 670 0.35 -25.65 27.92
N THR A 671 -0.22 -25.15 29.01
CA THR A 671 -1.07 -25.93 29.92
C THR A 671 -2.41 -25.23 30.09
N LEU A 672 -3.47 -26.01 30.33
CA LEU A 672 -4.74 -25.44 30.79
C LEU A 672 -4.62 -25.19 32.30
N ALA A 673 -5.14 -24.05 32.78
CA ALA A 673 -5.14 -23.74 34.21
C ALA A 673 -5.95 -24.78 35.01
N GLU A 674 -7.08 -25.20 34.46
CA GLU A 674 -7.95 -26.23 35.04
C GLU A 674 -8.06 -27.43 34.09
N SER A 675 -7.90 -28.65 34.64
CA SER A 675 -7.92 -29.91 33.88
C SER A 675 -9.30 -30.29 33.33
N ASP A 676 -10.38 -29.80 33.95
CA ASP A 676 -11.76 -30.02 33.54
C ASP A 676 -12.27 -28.98 32.52
N SER A 677 -11.42 -28.04 32.11
CA SER A 677 -11.77 -26.97 31.17
C SER A 677 -12.34 -27.47 29.84
N VAL A 678 -11.82 -28.59 29.32
CA VAL A 678 -12.27 -29.18 28.04
C VAL A 678 -13.72 -29.67 28.14
N GLU A 679 -14.04 -30.42 29.21
CA GLU A 679 -15.37 -30.99 29.43
C GLU A 679 -16.41 -29.90 29.73
N ARG A 680 -16.04 -28.90 30.56
CA ARG A 680 -16.93 -27.77 30.86
C ARG A 680 -17.23 -26.92 29.63
N ALA A 681 -16.24 -26.62 28.80
CA ALA A 681 -16.44 -25.86 27.57
C ALA A 681 -17.35 -26.60 26.59
N LEU A 682 -17.16 -27.92 26.42
CA LEU A 682 -18.01 -28.75 25.57
C LEU A 682 -19.45 -28.84 26.08
N THR A 683 -19.62 -28.97 27.39
CA THR A 683 -20.95 -28.96 28.02
C THR A 683 -21.63 -27.61 27.80
N PHE A 684 -20.87 -26.52 27.86
CA PHE A 684 -21.37 -25.17 27.60
C PHE A 684 -21.81 -24.99 26.14
N VAL A 685 -20.98 -25.38 25.16
CA VAL A 685 -21.31 -25.31 23.73
C VAL A 685 -22.57 -26.12 23.38
N ARG A 686 -22.83 -27.21 24.10
CA ARG A 686 -24.04 -28.05 23.91
C ARG A 686 -25.32 -27.42 24.45
N LYS A 687 -25.25 -26.34 25.24
CA LYS A 687 -26.45 -25.61 25.67
C LYS A 687 -26.88 -24.66 24.55
N ASP A 688 -28.08 -24.84 23.99
CA ASP A 688 -28.62 -24.00 22.91
C ASP A 688 -28.63 -22.49 23.21
N SER A 689 -28.64 -22.09 24.49
CA SER A 689 -28.58 -20.68 24.91
C SER A 689 -27.20 -20.04 24.81
N ALA A 690 -26.13 -20.82 24.66
CA ALA A 690 -24.74 -20.35 24.67
C ALA A 690 -24.41 -19.44 23.48
N PHE A 691 -25.00 -19.71 22.30
CA PHE A 691 -24.74 -18.91 21.09
C PHE A 691 -25.47 -17.57 21.09
N ASN A 692 -26.58 -17.45 21.83
CA ASN A 692 -27.36 -16.22 21.92
C ASN A 692 -26.73 -15.19 22.86
N THR A 693 -25.86 -15.62 23.78
CA THR A 693 -25.19 -14.75 24.76
C THR A 693 -23.76 -14.37 24.35
N PHE A 694 -23.22 -15.02 23.32
CA PHE A 694 -21.89 -14.77 22.76
C PHE A 694 -21.98 -13.82 21.56
N GLY A 695 -21.13 -12.79 21.51
CA GLY A 695 -20.96 -11.96 20.33
C GLY A 695 -19.52 -11.55 20.09
N ASP A 696 -19.12 -11.49 18.83
CA ASP A 696 -17.81 -11.01 18.39
C ASP A 696 -17.88 -9.56 17.86
N PHE A 697 -16.76 -9.05 17.31
CA PHE A 697 -16.74 -7.68 16.81
C PHE A 697 -17.61 -7.50 15.56
N ASP A 698 -17.69 -8.50 14.67
CA ASP A 698 -18.61 -8.47 13.53
C ASP A 698 -20.08 -8.37 14.01
N ASP A 699 -20.47 -9.15 15.02
CA ASP A 699 -21.81 -9.07 15.64
C ASP A 699 -22.08 -7.68 16.23
N HIS A 700 -21.07 -7.04 16.82
CA HIS A 700 -21.19 -5.66 17.35
C HIS A 700 -21.36 -4.60 16.26
N LEU A 701 -20.76 -4.81 15.09
CA LEU A 701 -20.93 -3.92 13.95
C LEU A 701 -22.36 -3.99 13.37
N GLU A 702 -23.02 -5.15 13.50
CA GLU A 702 -24.41 -5.34 13.13
C GLU A 702 -25.38 -4.84 14.22
N ASP A 703 -25.08 -5.11 15.49
CA ASP A 703 -25.82 -4.66 16.66
C ASP A 703 -24.90 -4.11 17.76
N VAL A 704 -24.87 -2.79 17.89
CA VAL A 704 -24.03 -2.08 18.87
C VAL A 704 -24.35 -2.41 20.33
N SER A 705 -25.48 -3.08 20.61
CA SER A 705 -25.82 -3.55 21.97
C SER A 705 -25.00 -4.76 22.42
N VAL A 706 -24.32 -5.45 21.50
CA VAL A 706 -23.45 -6.59 21.77
C VAL A 706 -22.13 -6.12 22.38
N ASP A 707 -21.84 -6.52 23.62
CA ASP A 707 -20.58 -6.22 24.32
C ASP A 707 -19.48 -7.24 23.99
N TRP A 708 -18.90 -7.16 22.81
CA TRP A 708 -17.85 -8.07 22.33
C TRP A 708 -16.52 -8.01 23.12
N LEU A 709 -16.23 -6.87 23.78
CA LEU A 709 -14.98 -6.68 24.54
C LEU A 709 -15.00 -7.44 25.87
N ARG A 710 -16.12 -7.40 26.59
CA ARG A 710 -16.29 -8.14 27.85
C ARG A 710 -16.88 -9.54 27.61
N GLY A 711 -17.45 -9.74 26.43
CA GLY A 711 -17.90 -11.01 25.86
C GLY A 711 -19.41 -11.11 25.64
N GLY A 712 -20.24 -10.22 26.17
CA GLY A 712 -21.69 -10.39 26.29
C GLY A 712 -22.10 -10.62 27.75
N ILE A 713 -23.32 -11.07 28.01
CA ILE A 713 -23.91 -11.23 29.37
C ILE A 713 -23.30 -12.45 30.10
N TRP A 714 -22.00 -12.44 30.36
CA TRP A 714 -21.25 -13.51 31.04
C TRP A 714 -21.09 -13.24 32.55
N GLY A 715 -22.08 -12.59 33.16
CA GLY A 715 -21.96 -12.06 34.51
C GLY A 715 -21.81 -13.14 35.60
N ASP A 716 -22.43 -14.31 35.42
CA ASP A 716 -22.59 -15.29 36.50
C ASP A 716 -22.24 -16.74 36.16
N GLU A 717 -22.14 -17.16 34.89
CA GLU A 717 -21.80 -18.56 34.55
C GLU A 717 -20.30 -18.89 34.63
N PHE A 718 -19.42 -17.89 34.76
CA PHE A 718 -17.97 -18.05 34.91
C PHE A 718 -17.45 -17.68 36.30
N LYS A 719 -18.36 -17.38 37.24
CA LYS A 719 -18.07 -17.34 38.69
C LYS A 719 -18.27 -18.76 39.25
N GLY A 720 -17.37 -19.66 38.90
CA GLY A 720 -17.22 -20.97 39.53
C GLY A 720 -15.94 -21.00 40.32
#